data_AF-A0A484HE50-F1
#
_entry.id   AF-A0A484HE50-F1
#
_cell.length_a   1.000
_cell.length_b   1.000
_cell.length_c   1.000
_cell.angle_alpha   90.00
_cell.angle_beta   90.00
_cell.angle_gamma   90.00
#
_symmetry.space_group_name_H-M   'P 1'
#
loop_
_entity.id
_entity.type
_entity.pdbx_description
1 polymer ?
#
loop_
_entity_poly.entity_id
_entity_poly.type
_entity_poly.pdbx_seq_one_letter_code
_entity_poly.pdbx_strand_id
1 'polypeptide(L)'
;MEKTPSQIKSGRSQKGVLLISAPWPLFNRPSIQLGVLKAHLQKKRPDMDVSARHCYLKIARDIGYERYDAISRSAWMAEAVYSALLFPGRAARAQKVFERRAKKAGIKPGTDFPALVRRAGRAADELIRDIEPGRFALAGFSVSLCQLSASLYFIRKIKKRFPDLCVAAGGASFSGIGSPDFFSAFPEIDFVIAGEGEIPLAALAGALTGPGGLDAAGRLEVPGLFSPRTPTGAFGSRSRLQDPADFRAPDYSEYFDMLEGFEAGKKFFPVLPLEMSRGCPRRAAGKTPGSKGRGCFFCNLNLQWEGYRSKAPGAVVSEIDALTSRHRLLSVAFADNLIPLGKAEKIFSGIEGLGKDLDIFCEISANTSEKTLAAMARAGARRVQIGIESLSSRLLTKMNKKTTAIQNLQIMRRCRELGIQNSANLITCFPGSDERDVEETLRALSFAGSFEPLKPVRFWLGLGGHVWQNPGDFGIRAVFPHPRWRELFPKDMVRRGNFIIQDFRGDKTRQEKLWRPVLKKIAQWEREYRAVSRENPGSPILSYFDGRDFLLIKQKKPGGKTEIHRLEKTARDIYLFCGRVRRFSQIARAFPGVSRKSLAAFLKSMTEKKLMFEEQDKRLSLAVPGFGKRRKGTCHEHERRQNGPK
;
A
#
# COMPACT_ATOMS: atom_id res chain seq x y z
N MET A 1 50.38 37.25 38.27
CA MET A 1 49.00 36.76 38.14
C MET A 1 48.88 35.99 36.83
N GLU A 2 49.03 34.68 36.92
CA GLU A 2 48.91 33.72 35.82
C GLU A 2 47.47 33.70 35.28
N LYS A 3 47.32 33.67 33.95
CA LYS A 3 46.05 33.32 33.30
C LYS A 3 46.08 31.84 32.95
N THR A 4 45.13 31.13 33.54
CA THR A 4 44.85 29.70 33.39
C THR A 4 44.61 29.30 31.92
N PRO A 5 45.14 28.17 31.44
CA PRO A 5 44.84 27.66 30.11
C PRO A 5 43.54 26.85 30.15
N SER A 6 42.39 27.50 29.95
CA SER A 6 41.09 26.82 29.83
C SER A 6 40.31 27.25 28.58
N GLN A 7 40.96 27.30 27.42
CA GLN A 7 40.26 27.40 26.12
C GLN A 7 41.04 26.65 25.03
N ILE A 8 41.14 25.33 25.16
CA ILE A 8 41.26 24.46 23.97
C ILE A 8 39.94 23.71 23.89
N LYS A 9 38.92 24.36 23.31
CA LYS A 9 37.75 23.65 22.79
C LYS A 9 38.26 22.80 21.64
N SER A 10 38.49 21.51 21.90
CA SER A 10 38.75 20.53 20.85
C SER A 10 37.53 20.50 19.92
N GLY A 11 37.70 21.07 18.73
CA GLY A 11 36.70 21.08 17.68
C GLY A 11 36.44 19.67 17.14
N ARG A 12 35.70 18.84 17.88
CA ARG A 12 34.99 17.72 17.27
C ARG A 12 33.81 18.32 16.51
N SER A 13 33.93 18.44 15.19
CA SER A 13 32.77 18.62 14.31
C SER A 13 31.69 17.61 14.74
N GLN A 14 30.54 18.12 15.17
CA GLN A 14 29.45 17.29 15.67
C GLN A 14 28.86 16.52 14.50
N LYS A 15 29.31 15.28 14.33
CA LYS A 15 28.91 14.42 13.22
C LYS A 15 27.39 14.20 13.22
N GLY A 16 26.77 14.31 12.05
CA GLY A 16 25.33 14.13 11.85
C GLY A 16 24.91 12.71 11.48
N VAL A 17 23.63 12.58 11.11
CA VAL A 17 23.00 11.35 10.59
C VAL A 17 22.50 11.58 9.17
N LEU A 18 22.87 10.69 8.26
CA LEU A 18 22.39 10.67 6.88
C LEU A 18 21.33 9.59 6.71
N LEU A 19 20.10 9.97 6.36
CA LEU A 19 19.01 9.03 6.08
C LEU A 19 18.84 8.88 4.57
N ILE A 20 18.82 7.65 4.05
CA ILE A 20 18.83 7.37 2.62
C ILE A 20 17.67 6.48 2.23
N SER A 21 16.96 6.88 1.16
CA SER A 21 16.01 6.04 0.45
C SER A 21 16.50 5.86 -0.99
N ALA A 22 17.05 4.68 -1.28
CA ALA A 22 17.45 4.31 -2.64
C ALA A 22 16.21 4.05 -3.51
N PRO A 23 16.32 3.97 -4.85
CA PRO A 23 15.24 3.45 -5.69
C PRO A 23 14.72 2.08 -5.20
N TRP A 24 13.47 1.69 -5.42
CA TRP A 24 12.51 2.20 -6.38
C TRP A 24 11.13 2.66 -5.82
N PRO A 25 11.03 3.46 -4.74
CA PRO A 25 9.74 4.06 -4.34
C PRO A 25 9.13 4.89 -5.46
N LEU A 26 7.81 5.12 -5.43
CA LEU A 26 7.17 6.02 -6.39
C LEU A 26 7.81 7.41 -6.33
N PHE A 27 8.36 7.87 -7.46
CA PHE A 27 9.16 9.10 -7.48
C PHE A 27 8.37 10.33 -7.08
N ASN A 28 7.05 10.33 -7.31
CA ASN A 28 6.16 11.45 -7.03
C ASN A 28 5.66 11.51 -5.58
N ARG A 29 6.29 10.75 -4.68
CA ARG A 29 5.99 10.73 -3.25
C ARG A 29 7.30 10.82 -2.48
N PRO A 30 7.47 11.74 -1.51
CA PRO A 30 8.57 11.67 -0.55
C PRO A 30 8.51 10.38 0.28
N SER A 31 9.61 9.98 0.91
CA SER A 31 9.62 8.80 1.76
C SER A 31 9.07 9.18 3.13
N ILE A 32 7.88 8.68 3.46
CA ILE A 32 7.32 8.85 4.80
C ILE A 32 8.26 8.34 5.89
N GLN A 33 8.96 7.23 5.63
CA GLN A 33 9.91 6.66 6.58
C GLN A 33 11.05 7.63 6.90
N LEU A 34 11.67 8.25 5.89
CA LEU A 34 12.72 9.23 6.15
C LEU A 34 12.16 10.44 6.89
N GLY A 35 11.00 10.95 6.46
CA GLY A 35 10.40 12.13 7.07
C GLY A 35 10.03 11.95 8.53
N VAL A 36 9.46 10.81 8.93
CA VAL A 36 9.13 10.54 10.34
C VAL A 36 10.37 10.28 11.19
N LEU A 37 11.39 9.58 10.65
CA LEU A 37 12.64 9.35 11.35
C LEU A 37 13.41 10.65 11.58
N LYS A 38 13.47 11.52 10.56
CA LYS A 38 14.07 12.85 10.65
C LYS A 38 13.38 13.69 11.72
N ALA A 39 12.06 13.83 11.64
CA ALA A 39 11.28 14.59 12.62
C ALA A 39 11.41 14.05 14.05
N HIS A 40 11.51 12.72 14.20
CA HIS A 40 11.74 12.10 15.51
C HIS A 40 13.13 12.42 16.07
N LEU A 41 14.18 12.24 15.26
CA LEU A 41 15.56 12.53 15.66
C LEU A 41 15.74 14.00 16.04
N GLN A 42 15.27 14.93 15.20
CA GLN A 42 15.37 16.37 15.47
C GLN A 42 14.64 16.77 16.75
N LYS A 43 13.49 16.14 17.07
CA LYS A 43 12.80 16.40 18.34
C LYS A 43 13.61 15.88 19.53
N LYS A 44 14.21 14.70 19.43
CA LYS A 44 14.97 14.08 20.53
C LYS A 44 16.36 14.70 20.70
N ARG A 45 16.93 15.20 19.62
CA ARG A 45 18.28 15.76 19.52
C ARG A 45 18.26 16.98 18.59
N PRO A 46 17.79 18.15 19.06
CA PRO A 46 17.72 19.37 18.24
C PRO A 46 19.08 19.86 17.74
N ASP A 47 20.15 19.46 18.43
CA ASP A 47 21.55 19.73 18.12
C ASP A 47 22.13 18.84 17.01
N MET A 48 21.42 17.77 16.63
CA MET A 48 21.93 16.80 15.66
C MET A 48 21.58 17.22 14.23
N ASP A 49 22.61 17.33 13.38
CA ASP A 49 22.42 17.45 11.93
C ASP A 49 21.82 16.13 11.40
N VAL A 50 20.61 16.20 10.86
CA VAL A 50 19.92 15.06 10.24
C VAL A 50 19.54 15.44 8.82
N SER A 51 20.13 14.75 7.85
CA SER A 51 19.90 14.98 6.42
C SER A 51 19.16 13.83 5.77
N ALA A 52 18.04 14.08 5.10
CA ALA A 52 17.29 13.07 4.35
C ALA A 52 17.59 13.12 2.83
N ARG A 53 18.02 12.00 2.24
CA ARG A 53 18.31 11.86 0.81
C ARG A 53 17.32 10.93 0.11
N HIS A 54 16.44 11.55 -0.67
CA HIS A 54 15.48 10.87 -1.54
C HIS A 54 16.11 10.54 -2.91
N CYS A 55 17.16 9.72 -2.91
CA CYS A 55 18.02 9.44 -4.07
C CYS A 55 17.23 9.02 -5.32
N TYR A 56 16.09 8.36 -5.13
CA TYR A 56 15.23 7.93 -6.21
C TYR A 56 14.64 9.06 -7.07
N LEU A 57 14.51 10.28 -6.55
CA LEU A 57 13.92 11.40 -7.28
C LEU A 57 14.83 11.86 -8.43
N LYS A 58 16.12 12.09 -8.16
CA LYS A 58 17.12 12.42 -9.20
C LYS A 58 17.27 11.29 -10.22
N ILE A 59 17.27 10.04 -9.74
CA ILE A 59 17.36 8.88 -10.63
C ILE A 59 16.12 8.78 -11.55
N ALA A 60 14.92 9.07 -11.05
CA ALA A 60 13.70 9.10 -11.84
C ALA A 60 13.74 10.19 -12.93
N ARG A 61 14.24 11.37 -12.60
CA ARG A 61 14.49 12.46 -13.56
C ARG A 61 15.43 12.01 -14.68
N ASP A 62 16.55 11.38 -14.33
CA ASP A 62 17.62 11.04 -15.29
C ASP A 62 17.27 9.85 -16.20
N ILE A 63 16.49 8.88 -15.71
CA ILE A 63 16.04 7.74 -16.54
C ILE A 63 14.70 8.00 -17.25
N GLY A 64 13.96 9.03 -16.83
CA GLY A 64 12.63 9.40 -17.30
C GLY A 64 11.51 8.83 -16.41
N TYR A 65 10.55 9.69 -16.05
CA TYR A 65 9.48 9.38 -15.08
C TYR A 65 8.58 8.22 -15.47
N GLU A 66 8.13 8.13 -16.72
CA GLU A 66 7.27 7.02 -17.19
C GLU A 66 8.00 5.67 -17.09
N ARG A 67 9.26 5.66 -17.51
CA ARG A 67 10.13 4.48 -17.45
C ARG A 67 10.38 4.08 -16.00
N TYR A 68 10.68 5.05 -15.15
CA TYR A 68 10.86 4.83 -13.72
C TYR A 68 9.60 4.23 -13.09
N ASP A 69 8.41 4.82 -13.35
CA ASP A 69 7.14 4.35 -12.82
C ASP A 69 6.89 2.89 -13.22
N ALA A 70 7.09 2.54 -14.49
CA ALA A 70 6.95 1.17 -14.98
C ALA A 70 7.91 0.19 -14.27
N ILE A 71 9.16 0.58 -14.04
CA ILE A 71 10.15 -0.24 -13.32
C ILE A 71 9.75 -0.41 -11.84
N SER A 72 9.39 0.68 -11.17
CA SER A 72 9.05 0.72 -9.73
C SER A 72 7.88 -0.19 -9.37
N ARG A 73 6.93 -0.39 -10.30
CA ARG A 73 5.75 -1.26 -10.14
C ARG A 73 6.05 -2.75 -10.29
N SER A 74 7.29 -3.14 -10.57
CA SER A 74 7.70 -4.53 -10.77
C SER A 74 8.97 -4.84 -9.98
N ALA A 75 8.81 -5.60 -8.89
CA ALA A 75 9.93 -6.05 -8.06
C ALA A 75 11.09 -6.63 -8.89
N TRP A 76 10.81 -7.45 -9.88
CA TRP A 76 11.88 -8.09 -10.66
C TRP A 76 12.53 -7.18 -11.70
N MET A 77 11.84 -6.13 -12.18
CA MET A 77 12.50 -5.13 -13.04
C MET A 77 13.39 -4.23 -12.18
N ALA A 78 12.85 -3.74 -11.06
CA ALA A 78 13.57 -2.91 -10.09
C ALA A 78 14.83 -3.61 -9.56
N GLU A 79 14.71 -4.85 -9.07
CA GLU A 79 15.83 -5.59 -8.50
C GLU A 79 16.91 -5.92 -9.56
N ALA A 80 16.53 -6.14 -10.82
CA ALA A 80 17.46 -6.49 -11.90
C ALA A 80 18.43 -5.36 -12.26
N VAL A 81 18.00 -4.10 -12.22
CA VAL A 81 18.84 -2.96 -12.64
C VAL A 81 20.09 -2.84 -11.77
N TYR A 82 19.93 -2.78 -10.45
CA TYR A 82 21.09 -2.65 -9.54
C TYR A 82 21.77 -3.98 -9.25
N SER A 83 21.09 -5.11 -9.42
CA SER A 83 21.73 -6.44 -9.41
C SER A 83 22.82 -6.54 -10.50
N ALA A 84 22.57 -6.01 -11.71
CA ALA A 84 23.56 -5.98 -12.78
C ALA A 84 24.80 -5.15 -12.43
N LEU A 85 24.64 -4.08 -11.63
CA LEU A 85 25.74 -3.25 -11.14
C LEU A 85 26.51 -3.90 -9.98
N LEU A 86 25.79 -4.55 -9.05
CA LEU A 86 26.38 -5.25 -7.91
C LEU A 86 27.19 -6.48 -8.33
N PHE A 87 26.68 -7.22 -9.33
CA PHE A 87 27.25 -8.48 -9.77
C PHE A 87 27.44 -8.49 -11.29
N PRO A 88 28.48 -7.82 -11.82
CA PRO A 88 28.70 -7.70 -13.27
C PRO A 88 28.74 -9.05 -14.01
N GLY A 89 29.32 -10.09 -13.40
CA GLY A 89 29.31 -11.46 -13.95
C GLY A 89 27.93 -12.11 -14.08
N ARG A 90 26.87 -11.46 -13.58
CA ARG A 90 25.47 -11.88 -13.69
C ARG A 90 24.60 -10.89 -14.48
N ALA A 91 25.18 -9.83 -15.05
CA ALA A 91 24.44 -8.78 -15.76
C ALA A 91 23.55 -9.34 -16.89
N ALA A 92 24.04 -10.32 -17.66
CA ALA A 92 23.25 -10.98 -18.71
C ALA A 92 22.03 -11.73 -18.16
N ARG A 93 22.12 -12.32 -16.96
CA ARG A 93 20.97 -12.96 -16.29
C ARG A 93 19.97 -11.92 -15.79
N ALA A 94 20.46 -10.84 -15.21
CA ALA A 94 19.62 -9.72 -14.77
C ALA A 94 18.86 -9.09 -15.95
N GLN A 95 19.52 -8.90 -17.10
CA GLN A 95 18.89 -8.44 -18.33
C GLN A 95 17.73 -9.36 -18.76
N LYS A 96 17.96 -10.68 -18.82
CA LYS A 96 16.91 -11.66 -19.14
C LYS A 96 15.73 -11.63 -18.16
N VAL A 97 15.98 -11.36 -16.87
CA VAL A 97 14.90 -11.18 -15.87
C VAL A 97 14.10 -9.91 -16.17
N PHE A 98 14.79 -8.80 -16.46
CA PHE A 98 14.18 -7.51 -16.79
C PHE A 98 13.30 -7.61 -18.04
N GLU A 99 13.85 -8.08 -19.16
CA GLU A 99 13.17 -8.15 -20.47
C GLU A 99 11.92 -9.03 -20.43
N ARG A 100 11.97 -10.19 -19.75
CA ARG A 100 10.79 -11.06 -19.56
C ARG A 100 9.65 -10.37 -18.84
N ARG A 101 9.93 -9.38 -17.98
CA ARG A 101 8.92 -8.60 -17.26
C ARG A 101 8.50 -7.36 -18.03
N ALA A 102 9.43 -6.66 -18.68
CA ALA A 102 9.15 -5.52 -19.54
C ALA A 102 8.16 -5.91 -20.66
N LYS A 103 8.39 -7.05 -21.33
CA LYS A 103 7.47 -7.60 -22.34
C LYS A 103 6.05 -7.83 -21.80
N LYS A 104 5.92 -8.33 -20.58
CA LYS A 104 4.61 -8.55 -19.93
C LYS A 104 3.93 -7.26 -19.49
N ALA A 105 4.70 -6.20 -19.24
CA ALA A 105 4.22 -4.89 -18.84
C ALA A 105 3.89 -3.99 -20.05
N GLY A 106 3.99 -4.50 -21.30
CA GLY A 106 3.71 -3.71 -22.50
C GLY A 106 4.75 -2.62 -22.78
N ILE A 107 5.92 -2.66 -22.13
CA ILE A 107 7.02 -1.74 -22.40
C ILE A 107 7.62 -2.13 -23.76
N LYS A 108 7.64 -1.20 -24.72
CA LYS A 108 8.11 -1.45 -26.09
C LYS A 108 9.54 -2.04 -26.10
N PRO A 109 9.84 -3.01 -26.99
CA PRO A 109 11.21 -3.41 -27.30
C PRO A 109 12.03 -2.17 -27.71
N GLY A 110 13.19 -1.96 -27.07
CA GLY A 110 13.99 -0.73 -27.24
C GLY A 110 14.44 -0.06 -25.93
N THR A 111 14.06 -0.59 -24.77
CA THR A 111 14.78 -0.26 -23.53
C THR A 111 16.16 -0.92 -23.60
N ASP A 112 17.18 -0.17 -24.01
CA ASP A 112 18.57 -0.56 -23.85
C ASP A 112 18.85 -0.73 -22.34
N PHE A 113 18.71 -1.97 -21.86
CA PHE A 113 18.93 -2.34 -20.47
C PHE A 113 20.35 -1.96 -20.03
N PRO A 114 21.42 -2.27 -20.79
CA PRO A 114 22.74 -1.72 -20.53
C PRO A 114 22.79 -0.19 -20.36
N ALA A 115 22.16 0.60 -21.24
CA ALA A 115 22.14 2.07 -21.07
C ALA A 115 21.30 2.54 -19.88
N LEU A 116 20.21 1.84 -19.55
CA LEU A 116 19.44 2.08 -18.32
C LEU A 116 20.31 1.85 -17.08
N VAL A 117 20.99 0.71 -17.03
CA VAL A 117 21.90 0.32 -15.93
C VAL A 117 23.04 1.34 -15.80
N ARG A 118 23.67 1.73 -16.91
CA ARG A 118 24.73 2.77 -16.91
C ARG A 118 24.21 4.11 -16.38
N ARG A 119 23.03 4.57 -16.82
CA ARG A 119 22.44 5.83 -16.32
C ARG A 119 22.10 5.77 -14.84
N ALA A 120 21.44 4.70 -14.40
CA ALA A 120 21.10 4.51 -12.99
C ALA A 120 22.35 4.44 -12.09
N GLY A 121 23.41 3.79 -12.57
CA GLY A 121 24.71 3.73 -11.89
C GLY A 121 25.38 5.11 -11.80
N ARG A 122 25.46 5.86 -12.91
CA ARG A 122 26.03 7.22 -12.91
C ARG A 122 25.28 8.17 -11.97
N ALA A 123 23.95 8.18 -12.03
CA ALA A 123 23.13 9.02 -11.16
C ALA A 123 23.31 8.66 -9.68
N ALA A 124 23.43 7.37 -9.36
CA ALA A 124 23.75 6.92 -8.01
C ALA A 124 25.16 7.34 -7.57
N ASP A 125 26.17 7.18 -8.43
CA ASP A 125 27.55 7.57 -8.15
C ASP A 125 27.68 9.09 -7.94
N GLU A 126 26.95 9.91 -8.70
CA GLU A 126 26.84 11.36 -8.47
C GLU A 126 26.31 11.67 -7.07
N LEU A 127 25.17 11.08 -6.70
CA LEU A 127 24.56 11.30 -5.39
C LEU A 127 25.49 10.90 -4.22
N ILE A 128 26.32 9.87 -4.43
CA ILE A 128 27.29 9.41 -3.42
C ILE A 128 28.50 10.35 -3.35
N ARG A 129 28.92 10.94 -4.48
CA ARG A 129 30.00 11.95 -4.49
C ARG A 129 29.61 13.21 -3.72
N ASP A 130 28.32 13.58 -3.75
CA ASP A 130 27.76 14.75 -3.05
C ASP A 130 27.68 14.56 -1.52
N ILE A 131 28.06 13.39 -0.99
CA ILE A 131 28.17 13.15 0.45
C ILE A 131 29.48 13.76 0.95
N GLU A 132 29.38 14.72 1.87
CA GLU A 132 30.52 15.38 2.49
C GLU A 132 31.31 14.42 3.40
N PRO A 133 32.62 14.24 3.17
CA PRO A 133 33.47 13.43 4.04
C PRO A 133 33.48 13.94 5.49
N GLY A 134 33.42 13.03 6.46
CA GLY A 134 33.54 13.37 7.89
C GLY A 134 32.31 14.05 8.51
N ARG A 135 31.34 14.51 7.72
CA ARG A 135 30.11 15.16 8.20
C ARG A 135 29.18 14.23 8.98
N PHE A 136 29.12 12.95 8.60
CA PHE A 136 28.16 12.00 9.19
C PHE A 136 28.86 10.90 10.00
N ALA A 137 28.25 10.50 11.12
CA ALA A 137 28.66 9.32 11.90
C ALA A 137 27.87 8.07 11.51
N LEU A 138 26.67 8.25 10.94
CA LEU A 138 25.74 7.17 10.62
C LEU A 138 25.04 7.43 9.29
N ALA A 139 24.98 6.41 8.43
CA ALA A 139 24.10 6.33 7.27
C ALA A 139 22.99 5.29 7.53
N GLY A 140 21.75 5.76 7.70
CA GLY A 140 20.56 4.93 7.90
C GLY A 140 19.78 4.70 6.61
N PHE A 141 19.55 3.45 6.23
CA PHE A 141 18.80 3.08 5.03
C PHE A 141 17.40 2.58 5.38
N SER A 142 16.37 3.16 4.74
CA SER A 142 15.01 2.61 4.76
C SER A 142 14.78 1.76 3.51
N VAL A 143 14.63 0.45 3.69
CA VAL A 143 14.56 -0.54 2.62
C VAL A 143 13.24 -1.29 2.66
N SER A 144 12.39 -1.03 1.68
CA SER A 144 11.12 -1.71 1.44
C SER A 144 11.24 -2.72 0.29
N LEU A 145 10.10 -3.28 -0.14
CA LEU A 145 10.04 -4.13 -1.32
C LEU A 145 10.54 -3.38 -2.57
N CYS A 146 11.19 -4.08 -3.49
CA CYS A 146 11.78 -3.54 -4.72
C CYS A 146 13.02 -2.65 -4.51
N GLN A 147 13.57 -2.51 -3.29
CA GLN A 147 14.71 -1.63 -3.00
C GLN A 147 16.00 -2.36 -2.62
N LEU A 148 16.01 -3.70 -2.57
CA LEU A 148 17.11 -4.43 -1.93
C LEU A 148 18.42 -4.27 -2.70
N SER A 149 18.46 -4.61 -3.99
CA SER A 149 19.68 -4.50 -4.79
C SER A 149 20.16 -3.05 -4.93
N ALA A 150 19.24 -2.09 -5.05
CA ALA A 150 19.59 -0.67 -5.10
C ALA A 150 20.23 -0.19 -3.79
N SER A 151 19.62 -0.51 -2.65
CA SER A 151 20.14 -0.11 -1.34
C SER A 151 21.51 -0.73 -1.08
N LEU A 152 21.70 -2.01 -1.41
CA LEU A 152 23.00 -2.68 -1.28
C LEU A 152 24.08 -2.06 -2.18
N TYR A 153 23.71 -1.63 -3.40
CA TYR A 153 24.65 -0.92 -4.27
C TYR A 153 25.13 0.40 -3.64
N PHE A 154 24.19 1.20 -3.12
CA PHE A 154 24.52 2.43 -2.41
C PHE A 154 25.39 2.16 -1.18
N ILE A 155 24.99 1.20 -0.33
CA ILE A 155 25.74 0.81 0.88
C ILE A 155 27.18 0.44 0.53
N ARG A 156 27.39 -0.45 -0.44
CA ARG A 156 28.74 -0.91 -0.82
C ARG A 156 29.59 0.21 -1.42
N LYS A 157 29.00 1.09 -2.22
CA LYS A 157 29.69 2.25 -2.80
C LYS A 157 30.04 3.30 -1.73
N ILE A 158 29.14 3.54 -0.78
CA ILE A 158 29.38 4.42 0.36
C ILE A 158 30.49 3.86 1.25
N LYS A 159 30.42 2.59 1.68
CA LYS A 159 31.48 1.98 2.50
C LYS A 159 32.84 1.92 1.78
N LYS A 160 32.85 1.76 0.45
CA LYS A 160 34.10 1.86 -0.33
C LYS A 160 34.72 3.26 -0.26
N ARG A 161 33.90 4.32 -0.24
CA ARG A 161 34.35 5.72 -0.19
C ARG A 161 34.62 6.21 1.23
N PHE A 162 33.84 5.72 2.19
CA PHE A 162 33.86 6.10 3.60
C PHE A 162 33.86 4.81 4.46
N PRO A 163 35.00 4.12 4.59
CA PRO A 163 35.08 2.85 5.31
C PRO A 163 34.60 2.93 6.77
N ASP A 164 34.88 4.06 7.42
CA ASP A 164 34.55 4.31 8.83
C ASP A 164 33.10 4.80 9.06
N LEU A 165 32.34 5.07 7.99
CA LEU A 165 30.95 5.48 8.12
C LEU A 165 30.11 4.28 8.55
N CYS A 166 29.49 4.37 9.73
CA CYS A 166 28.58 3.35 10.21
C CYS A 166 27.33 3.29 9.33
N VAL A 167 26.88 2.09 8.98
CA VAL A 167 25.68 1.85 8.18
C VAL A 167 24.66 1.06 8.98
N ALA A 168 23.45 1.60 9.09
CA ALA A 168 22.29 0.89 9.61
C ALA A 168 21.25 0.67 8.52
N ALA A 169 20.63 -0.51 8.48
CA ALA A 169 19.61 -0.85 7.51
C ALA A 169 18.31 -1.30 8.20
N GLY A 170 17.19 -0.69 7.85
CA GLY A 170 15.86 -0.99 8.41
C GLY A 170 14.76 -0.96 7.37
N GLY A 171 13.51 -1.18 7.80
CA GLY A 171 12.33 -1.20 6.94
C GLY A 171 11.76 -2.61 6.70
N ALA A 172 10.74 -2.69 5.84
CA ALA A 172 9.94 -3.91 5.66
C ALA A 172 10.77 -5.11 5.17
N SER A 173 11.87 -4.88 4.43
CA SER A 173 12.78 -5.93 3.97
C SER A 173 13.60 -6.58 5.09
N PHE A 174 13.69 -5.92 6.24
CA PHE A 174 14.49 -6.38 7.37
C PHE A 174 13.65 -6.77 8.60
N SER A 175 12.32 -6.57 8.53
CA SER A 175 11.40 -6.79 9.65
C SER A 175 11.07 -8.26 9.96
N GLY A 176 11.71 -9.19 9.25
CA GLY A 176 11.64 -10.64 9.45
C GLY A 176 13.00 -11.31 9.56
N ILE A 177 14.09 -10.55 9.76
CA ILE A 177 15.43 -11.11 9.96
C ILE A 177 15.50 -11.79 11.33
N GLY A 178 15.97 -13.03 11.32
CA GLY A 178 16.13 -13.85 12.52
C GLY A 178 17.46 -14.59 12.60
N SER A 179 18.48 -14.24 11.81
CA SER A 179 19.76 -14.98 11.81
C SER A 179 20.99 -14.08 11.64
N PRO A 180 22.07 -14.34 12.42
CA PRO A 180 23.41 -13.79 12.19
C PRO A 180 23.96 -14.01 10.77
N ASP A 181 23.51 -15.05 10.07
CA ASP A 181 23.95 -15.36 8.69
C ASP A 181 23.72 -14.20 7.71
N PHE A 182 22.75 -13.33 8.03
CA PHE A 182 22.48 -12.13 7.26
C PHE A 182 23.71 -11.20 7.18
N PHE A 183 24.37 -10.94 8.31
CA PHE A 183 25.56 -10.08 8.35
C PHE A 183 26.74 -10.69 7.58
N SER A 184 26.82 -12.02 7.52
CA SER A 184 27.80 -12.69 6.64
C SER A 184 27.48 -12.51 5.15
N ALA A 185 26.21 -12.39 4.77
CA ALA A 185 25.80 -12.14 3.39
C ALA A 185 26.01 -10.67 2.97
N PHE A 186 25.95 -9.75 3.93
CA PHE A 186 26.03 -8.30 3.72
C PHE A 186 26.96 -7.64 4.77
N PRO A 187 28.27 -7.89 4.71
CA PRO A 187 29.23 -7.43 5.73
C PRO A 187 29.38 -5.90 5.78
N GLU A 188 28.92 -5.18 4.75
CA GLU A 188 28.93 -3.72 4.71
C GLU A 188 27.86 -3.07 5.60
N ILE A 189 26.93 -3.85 6.17
CA ILE A 189 25.88 -3.38 7.07
C ILE A 189 26.32 -3.62 8.51
N ASP A 190 26.54 -2.54 9.26
CA ASP A 190 27.01 -2.62 10.65
C ASP A 190 25.85 -2.93 11.63
N PHE A 191 24.64 -2.40 11.35
CA PHE A 191 23.45 -2.61 12.17
C PHE A 191 22.19 -2.88 11.35
N VAL A 192 21.28 -3.68 11.89
CA VAL A 192 19.94 -3.90 11.35
C VAL A 192 18.90 -3.43 12.35
N ILE A 193 17.88 -2.72 11.86
CA ILE A 193 16.73 -2.27 12.66
C ILE A 193 15.46 -2.99 12.18
N ALA A 194 14.86 -3.79 13.07
CA ALA A 194 13.61 -4.50 12.87
C ALA A 194 12.45 -3.84 13.64
N GLY A 195 11.34 -3.61 12.92
CA GLY A 195 10.18 -2.91 13.46
C GLY A 195 10.25 -1.41 13.22
N GLU A 196 9.85 -0.63 14.22
CA GLU A 196 9.84 0.83 14.18
C GLU A 196 11.25 1.42 14.37
N GLY A 197 11.64 2.36 13.53
CA GLY A 197 13.04 2.82 13.49
C GLY A 197 13.38 3.89 14.51
N GLU A 198 12.38 4.60 15.01
CA GLU A 198 12.54 5.85 15.75
C GLU A 198 13.41 5.71 17.01
N ILE A 199 13.09 4.74 17.87
CA ILE A 199 13.83 4.49 19.12
C ILE A 199 15.25 3.97 18.85
N PRO A 200 15.45 2.86 18.11
CA PRO A 200 16.78 2.28 17.92
C PRO A 200 17.70 3.20 17.11
N LEU A 201 17.16 3.95 16.14
CA LEU A 201 17.95 4.91 15.38
C LEU A 201 18.42 6.08 16.26
N ALA A 202 17.55 6.60 17.14
CA ALA A 202 17.94 7.65 18.08
C ALA A 202 19.00 7.18 19.08
N ALA A 203 18.87 5.97 19.61
CA ALA A 203 19.86 5.37 20.49
C ALA A 203 21.21 5.17 19.77
N LEU A 204 21.19 4.63 18.55
CA LEU A 204 22.38 4.39 17.74
C LEU A 204 23.08 5.70 17.37
N ALA A 205 22.33 6.71 16.90
CA ALA A 205 22.88 8.02 16.58
C ALA A 205 23.48 8.70 17.82
N GLY A 206 22.83 8.58 18.98
CA GLY A 206 23.34 9.09 20.25
C GLY A 206 24.67 8.45 20.66
N ALA A 207 24.77 7.12 20.59
CA ALA A 207 25.99 6.40 20.95
C ALA A 207 27.16 6.71 19.99
N LEU A 208 26.91 6.78 18.69
CA LEU A 208 27.94 7.04 17.68
C LEU A 208 28.48 8.47 17.73
N THR A 209 27.67 9.44 18.16
CA THR A 209 28.06 10.85 18.29
C THR A 209 28.61 11.20 19.68
N GLY A 210 28.39 10.33 20.66
CA GLY A 210 28.84 10.48 22.05
C GLY A 210 30.21 9.85 22.37
N PRO A 211 30.63 9.88 23.64
CA PRO A 211 31.81 9.17 24.11
C PRO A 211 31.71 7.65 23.85
N GLY A 212 32.80 7.03 23.42
CA GLY A 212 32.87 5.58 23.12
C GLY A 212 32.46 5.20 21.69
N GLY A 213 31.76 6.05 20.94
CA GLY A 213 31.52 5.91 19.51
C GLY A 213 30.99 4.52 19.11
N LEU A 214 31.70 3.84 18.21
CA LEU A 214 31.29 2.53 17.70
C LEU A 214 31.28 1.42 18.77
N ASP A 215 32.16 1.48 19.77
CA ASP A 215 32.17 0.49 20.85
C ASP A 215 30.92 0.64 21.74
N ALA A 216 30.56 1.88 22.08
CA ALA A 216 29.32 2.16 22.80
C ALA A 216 28.08 1.72 21.99
N ALA A 217 28.05 2.00 20.70
CA ALA A 217 26.99 1.57 19.79
C ALA A 217 26.85 0.03 19.73
N GLY A 218 27.98 -0.69 19.73
CA GLY A 218 28.00 -2.16 19.68
C GLY A 218 27.51 -2.84 20.96
N ARG A 219 27.43 -2.12 22.08
CA ARG A 219 26.93 -2.60 23.38
C ARG A 219 25.45 -2.23 23.63
N LEU A 220 24.79 -1.56 22.69
CA LEU A 220 23.39 -1.16 22.86
C LEU A 220 22.46 -2.37 22.88
N GLU A 221 21.67 -2.47 23.94
CA GLU A 221 20.57 -3.44 24.07
C GLU A 221 19.24 -2.74 23.87
N VAL A 222 18.84 -2.55 22.60
CA VAL A 222 17.58 -1.93 22.23
C VAL A 222 16.74 -2.94 21.45
N PRO A 223 15.46 -3.18 21.81
CA PRO A 223 14.60 -4.10 21.07
C PRO A 223 14.57 -3.77 19.58
N GLY A 224 14.77 -4.78 18.74
CA GLY A 224 14.83 -4.63 17.28
C GLY A 224 16.13 -4.07 16.72
N LEU A 225 17.14 -3.73 17.53
CA LEU A 225 18.48 -3.37 17.05
C LEU A 225 19.39 -4.60 17.08
N PHE A 226 19.98 -4.92 15.94
CA PHE A 226 20.86 -6.08 15.79
C PHE A 226 22.19 -5.68 15.18
N SER A 227 23.26 -6.36 15.57
CA SER A 227 24.61 -6.25 15.05
C SER A 227 25.23 -7.65 14.87
N PRO A 228 26.41 -7.78 14.26
CA PRO A 228 27.15 -9.04 14.22
C PRO A 228 27.46 -9.64 15.60
N ARG A 229 27.47 -8.82 16.66
CA ARG A 229 27.73 -9.25 18.04
C ARG A 229 26.46 -9.67 18.79
N THR A 230 25.27 -9.45 18.23
CA THR A 230 24.02 -9.82 18.87
C THR A 230 23.92 -11.33 19.06
N PRO A 231 23.60 -11.84 20.26
CA PRO A 231 23.38 -13.27 20.48
C PRO A 231 22.24 -13.81 19.61
N THR A 232 22.41 -15.01 19.03
CA THR A 232 21.41 -15.63 18.13
C THR A 232 20.00 -15.69 18.74
N GLY A 233 19.88 -15.92 20.05
CA GLY A 233 18.59 -15.97 20.75
C GLY A 233 17.87 -14.62 20.92
N ALA A 234 18.57 -13.50 20.73
CA ALA A 234 18.00 -12.14 20.84
C ALA A 234 17.33 -11.67 19.52
N PHE A 235 17.61 -12.36 18.41
CA PHE A 235 16.99 -12.06 17.12
C PHE A 235 15.48 -12.36 17.15
N GLY A 236 14.70 -11.47 16.53
CA GLY A 236 13.24 -11.59 16.47
C GLY A 236 12.49 -10.65 17.41
N SER A 237 13.19 -9.96 18.33
CA SER A 237 12.64 -8.77 18.99
C SER A 237 12.36 -7.66 17.97
N ARG A 238 11.40 -6.77 18.26
CA ARG A 238 11.08 -5.63 17.39
C ARG A 238 10.97 -4.37 18.23
N SER A 239 11.41 -3.26 17.65
CA SER A 239 11.13 -1.97 18.26
C SER A 239 9.71 -1.50 17.93
N ARG A 240 9.14 -0.72 18.84
CA ARG A 240 7.78 -0.20 18.77
C ARG A 240 7.67 1.09 19.59
N LEU A 241 7.14 2.17 19.00
CA LEU A 241 6.73 3.35 19.77
C LEU A 241 5.50 3.03 20.62
N GLN A 242 5.52 3.33 21.92
CA GLN A 242 4.40 2.92 22.78
C GLN A 242 3.14 3.76 22.55
N ASP A 243 3.28 5.09 22.52
CA ASP A 243 2.18 6.04 22.43
C ASP A 243 1.99 6.57 20.99
N PRO A 244 0.79 6.46 20.38
CA PRO A 244 0.47 7.11 19.12
C PRO A 244 0.66 8.64 19.11
N ALA A 245 0.65 9.31 20.27
CA ALA A 245 0.95 10.75 20.39
C ALA A 245 2.42 11.08 20.07
N ASP A 246 3.30 10.08 20.07
CA ASP A 246 4.68 10.23 19.64
C ASP A 246 4.88 10.09 18.13
N PHE A 247 3.86 9.69 17.38
CA PHE A 247 3.93 9.68 15.92
C PHE A 247 4.04 11.12 15.43
N ARG A 248 5.14 11.42 14.73
CA ARG A 248 5.43 12.77 14.25
C ARG A 248 4.87 12.97 12.85
N ALA A 249 4.52 14.23 12.56
CA ALA A 249 4.35 14.66 11.20
C ALA A 249 5.69 14.50 10.46
N PRO A 250 5.70 13.92 9.26
CA PRO A 250 6.94 13.75 8.51
C PRO A 250 7.49 15.10 8.02
N ASP A 251 8.80 15.28 8.08
CA ASP A 251 9.50 16.39 7.42
C ASP A 251 9.91 15.99 6.00
N TYR A 252 9.41 16.71 5.00
CA TYR A 252 9.68 16.46 3.58
C TYR A 252 10.56 17.51 2.92
N SER A 253 11.14 18.43 3.68
CA SER A 253 11.86 19.60 3.15
C SER A 253 12.87 19.23 2.06
N GLU A 254 13.78 18.28 2.30
CA GLU A 254 14.83 17.93 1.31
C GLU A 254 14.29 17.26 0.03
N TYR A 255 13.11 16.64 0.07
CA TYR A 255 12.48 16.13 -1.15
C TYR A 255 12.00 17.30 -2.02
N PHE A 256 11.37 18.29 -1.39
CA PHE A 256 10.85 19.48 -2.07
C PHE A 256 11.98 20.39 -2.53
N ASP A 257 13.01 20.62 -1.72
CA ASP A 257 14.20 21.38 -2.09
C ASP A 257 14.87 20.77 -3.33
N MET A 258 14.99 19.43 -3.37
CA MET A 258 15.53 18.72 -4.53
C MET A 258 14.66 18.89 -5.78
N LEU A 259 13.33 18.82 -5.63
CA LEU A 259 12.40 18.99 -6.74
C LEU A 259 12.39 20.44 -7.26
N GLU A 260 12.50 21.42 -6.36
CA GLU A 260 12.60 22.84 -6.71
C GLU A 260 13.90 23.16 -7.47
N GLY A 261 14.99 22.46 -7.16
CA GLY A 261 16.26 22.56 -7.88
C GLY A 261 16.26 21.94 -9.29
N PHE A 262 15.18 21.28 -9.72
CA PHE A 262 15.10 20.73 -11.08
C PHE A 262 14.75 21.80 -12.12
N GLU A 263 15.12 21.57 -13.38
CA GLU A 263 14.66 22.38 -14.51
C GLU A 263 13.12 22.41 -14.59
N ALA A 264 12.54 23.52 -15.05
CA ALA A 264 11.08 23.72 -15.07
C ALA A 264 10.32 22.56 -15.75
N GLY A 265 10.79 22.05 -16.89
CA GLY A 265 10.20 20.93 -17.62
C GLY A 265 10.36 19.55 -16.96
N LYS A 266 11.07 19.47 -15.83
CA LYS A 266 11.26 18.25 -15.03
C LYS A 266 10.53 18.30 -13.70
N LYS A 267 9.94 19.44 -13.32
CA LYS A 267 9.11 19.55 -12.11
C LYS A 267 7.74 18.93 -12.32
N PHE A 268 7.09 18.53 -11.22
CA PHE A 268 5.74 17.98 -11.21
C PHE A 268 5.10 18.24 -9.84
N PHE A 269 3.79 18.03 -9.71
CA PHE A 269 3.10 18.12 -8.41
C PHE A 269 3.14 16.76 -7.68
N PRO A 270 3.83 16.65 -6.54
CA PRO A 270 3.89 15.41 -5.76
C PRO A 270 2.57 15.07 -5.06
N VAL A 271 2.49 13.86 -4.53
CA VAL A 271 1.44 13.42 -3.61
C VAL A 271 2.05 13.31 -2.21
N LEU A 272 1.43 13.96 -1.23
CA LEU A 272 1.87 13.94 0.17
C LEU A 272 1.48 12.62 0.85
N PRO A 273 2.44 11.79 1.28
CA PRO A 273 2.15 10.61 2.08
C PRO A 273 1.89 11.01 3.53
N LEU A 274 0.92 10.36 4.17
CA LEU A 274 0.65 10.53 5.60
C LEU A 274 0.30 9.19 6.23
N GLU A 275 0.28 9.13 7.55
CA GLU A 275 -0.23 7.96 8.28
C GLU A 275 -1.22 8.37 9.38
N MET A 276 -2.35 7.67 9.47
CA MET A 276 -3.29 7.78 10.60
C MET A 276 -2.98 6.75 11.68
N SER A 277 -2.39 5.62 11.29
CA SER A 277 -2.24 4.42 12.09
C SER A 277 -1.10 3.52 11.62
N ARG A 278 -0.60 2.69 12.54
CA ARG A 278 0.43 1.68 12.31
C ARG A 278 -0.09 0.31 12.70
N GLY A 279 0.23 -0.70 11.89
CA GLY A 279 -0.30 -2.07 12.04
C GLY A 279 -1.59 -2.32 11.28
N CYS A 280 -2.26 -3.43 11.62
CA CYS A 280 -3.57 -3.77 11.09
C CYS A 280 -4.43 -4.33 12.22
N PRO A 281 -5.69 -3.88 12.40
CA PRO A 281 -6.54 -4.35 13.49
C PRO A 281 -6.86 -5.85 13.41
N ARG A 282 -6.65 -6.46 12.24
CA ARG A 282 -6.81 -7.90 12.01
C ARG A 282 -5.68 -8.72 12.64
N ARG A 283 -4.55 -8.10 12.96
CA ARG A 283 -3.37 -8.74 13.55
C ARG A 283 -3.15 -8.10 14.92
N ALA A 284 -3.86 -8.59 15.94
CA ALA A 284 -3.62 -8.14 17.30
C ALA A 284 -2.17 -8.48 17.74
N ALA A 285 -1.57 -7.62 18.56
CA ALA A 285 -0.23 -7.81 19.10
C ALA A 285 -0.09 -9.15 19.86
N GLY A 286 1.10 -9.74 19.77
CA GLY A 286 1.62 -10.64 20.80
C GLY A 286 0.91 -11.97 21.00
N LYS A 287 0.89 -12.86 20.00
CA LYS A 287 0.87 -14.31 20.28
C LYS A 287 1.83 -15.08 19.38
N THR A 288 2.37 -16.13 19.96
CA THR A 288 3.35 -17.12 19.51
C THR A 288 3.21 -17.49 18.02
N PRO A 289 4.35 -17.69 17.32
CA PRO A 289 4.37 -18.41 16.05
C PRO A 289 3.59 -19.72 16.18
N GLY A 290 2.72 -20.04 15.21
CA GLY A 290 1.90 -21.27 15.23
C GLY A 290 0.50 -21.14 15.85
N SER A 291 0.12 -20.00 16.44
CA SER A 291 -1.28 -19.81 16.86
C SER A 291 -2.21 -19.60 15.65
N LYS A 292 -3.11 -20.56 15.40
CA LYS A 292 -4.20 -20.41 14.41
C LYS A 292 -5.08 -19.24 14.84
N GLY A 293 -5.15 -18.17 14.03
CA GLY A 293 -6.38 -17.36 13.99
C GLY A 293 -6.31 -15.84 14.12
N ARG A 294 -5.22 -15.11 13.83
CA ARG A 294 -5.30 -13.64 13.70
C ARG A 294 -4.53 -13.11 12.46
N GLY A 295 -5.23 -12.40 11.57
CA GLY A 295 -4.70 -11.82 10.33
C GLY A 295 -5.12 -12.55 9.05
N CYS A 296 -4.95 -11.91 7.89
CA CYS A 296 -5.18 -12.55 6.59
C CYS A 296 -4.00 -13.48 6.28
N PHE A 297 -4.26 -14.72 5.87
CA PHE A 297 -3.21 -15.76 5.83
C PHE A 297 -2.13 -15.52 4.76
N PHE A 298 -2.46 -14.80 3.69
CA PHE A 298 -1.52 -14.41 2.63
C PHE A 298 -0.64 -13.21 2.98
N CYS A 299 -1.00 -12.43 4.01
CA CYS A 299 -0.43 -11.10 4.23
C CYS A 299 0.85 -11.14 5.07
N ASN A 300 1.90 -10.45 4.62
CA ASN A 300 3.14 -10.21 5.37
C ASN A 300 3.41 -8.72 5.66
N LEU A 301 2.50 -7.81 5.31
CA LEU A 301 2.64 -6.35 5.49
C LEU A 301 2.69 -5.88 6.95
N ASN A 302 2.48 -6.78 7.90
CA ASN A 302 2.43 -6.46 9.32
C ASN A 302 3.59 -7.02 10.12
N LEU A 303 4.62 -7.58 9.46
CA LEU A 303 5.78 -8.13 10.16
C LEU A 303 6.53 -7.09 10.98
N GLN A 304 6.60 -5.85 10.52
CA GLN A 304 7.23 -4.76 11.27
C GLN A 304 6.40 -4.25 12.47
N TRP A 305 5.12 -4.61 12.56
CA TRP A 305 4.20 -3.98 13.51
C TRP A 305 3.86 -4.89 14.69
N GLU A 306 3.92 -4.32 15.89
CA GLU A 306 3.35 -4.91 17.09
C GLU A 306 2.01 -4.25 17.45
N GLY A 307 0.94 -4.94 17.09
CA GLY A 307 -0.44 -4.48 17.30
C GLY A 307 -0.89 -3.39 16.36
N TYR A 308 -2.03 -2.78 16.70
CA TYR A 308 -2.65 -1.70 15.93
C TYR A 308 -2.80 -0.45 16.79
N ARG A 309 -2.31 0.68 16.30
CA ARG A 309 -2.27 1.97 17.00
C ARG A 309 -2.67 3.07 16.02
N SER A 310 -3.42 4.06 16.49
CA SER A 310 -3.87 5.18 15.64
C SER A 310 -3.79 6.49 16.39
N LYS A 311 -3.40 7.55 15.67
CA LYS A 311 -3.39 8.94 16.13
C LYS A 311 -4.80 9.37 16.60
N ALA A 312 -4.86 10.44 17.38
CA ALA A 312 -6.13 11.10 17.68
C ALA A 312 -6.67 11.80 16.40
N PRO A 313 -8.01 11.88 16.19
CA PRO A 313 -8.56 12.52 15.00
C PRO A 313 -8.04 13.93 14.74
N GLY A 314 -7.98 14.78 15.77
CA GLY A 314 -7.48 16.15 15.64
C GLY A 314 -6.01 16.23 15.22
N ALA A 315 -5.17 15.29 15.67
CA ALA A 315 -3.76 15.23 15.26
C ALA A 315 -3.62 14.92 13.77
N VAL A 316 -4.42 13.97 13.25
CA VAL A 316 -4.44 13.65 11.81
C VAL A 316 -4.89 14.86 10.98
N VAL A 317 -5.97 15.53 11.40
CA VAL A 317 -6.50 16.71 10.71
C VAL A 317 -5.49 17.85 10.69
N SER A 318 -4.84 18.13 11.83
CA SER A 318 -3.84 19.19 11.94
C SER A 318 -2.59 18.90 11.10
N GLU A 319 -2.16 17.63 11.02
CA GLU A 319 -1.02 17.23 10.21
C GLU A 319 -1.28 17.37 8.71
N ILE A 320 -2.49 17.01 8.26
CA ILE A 320 -2.92 17.23 6.87
C ILE A 320 -2.93 18.72 6.56
N ASP A 321 -3.52 19.53 7.44
CA ASP A 321 -3.60 20.97 7.25
C ASP A 321 -2.20 21.60 7.14
N ALA A 322 -1.31 21.28 8.08
CA ALA A 322 0.05 21.79 8.10
C ALA A 322 0.85 21.40 6.85
N LEU A 323 0.84 20.12 6.45
CA LEU A 323 1.62 19.64 5.30
C LEU A 323 1.08 20.17 3.97
N THR A 324 -0.24 20.20 3.80
CA THR A 324 -0.87 20.72 2.58
C THR A 324 -0.65 22.22 2.44
N SER A 325 -0.70 22.98 3.54
CA SER A 325 -0.39 24.42 3.55
C SER A 325 1.10 24.71 3.30
N ARG A 326 1.99 24.00 4.00
CA ARG A 326 3.46 24.18 3.87
C ARG A 326 3.95 23.91 2.46
N HIS A 327 3.50 22.81 1.86
CA HIS A 327 3.98 22.37 0.54
C HIS A 327 3.07 22.80 -0.62
N ARG A 328 1.94 23.48 -0.33
CA ARG A 328 0.96 23.96 -1.33
C ARG A 328 0.45 22.84 -2.25
N LEU A 329 0.11 21.70 -1.66
CA LEU A 329 -0.40 20.52 -2.38
C LEU A 329 -1.74 20.06 -1.81
N LEU A 330 -2.60 19.56 -2.69
CA LEU A 330 -3.93 19.04 -2.34
C LEU A 330 -4.04 17.52 -2.52
N SER A 331 -3.03 16.86 -3.09
CA SER A 331 -3.03 15.40 -3.26
C SER A 331 -2.39 14.72 -2.06
N VAL A 332 -3.14 13.83 -1.42
CA VAL A 332 -2.76 13.13 -0.18
C VAL A 332 -2.93 11.62 -0.36
N ALA A 333 -1.97 10.83 0.13
CA ALA A 333 -2.06 9.38 0.16
C ALA A 333 -1.73 8.83 1.54
N PHE A 334 -2.71 8.17 2.18
CA PHE A 334 -2.46 7.47 3.42
C PHE A 334 -1.70 6.16 3.19
N ALA A 335 -0.62 5.97 3.94
CA ALA A 335 0.25 4.79 3.89
C ALA A 335 -0.21 3.66 4.83
N ASP A 336 -1.32 3.86 5.54
CA ASP A 336 -1.96 2.89 6.42
C ASP A 336 -2.27 1.56 5.70
N ASN A 337 -1.92 0.43 6.32
CA ASN A 337 -2.39 -0.89 5.87
C ASN A 337 -3.92 -1.01 5.90
N LEU A 338 -4.56 -0.30 6.83
CA LEU A 338 -6.00 -0.14 6.94
C LEU A 338 -6.29 1.07 7.82
N ILE A 339 -7.18 1.97 7.37
CA ILE A 339 -7.60 3.13 8.16
C ILE A 339 -8.22 2.72 9.52
N PRO A 340 -8.14 3.59 10.54
CA PRO A 340 -8.72 3.32 11.86
C PRO A 340 -10.24 3.42 11.82
N LEU A 341 -10.90 2.31 11.48
CA LEU A 341 -12.37 2.24 11.26
C LEU A 341 -13.18 2.89 12.39
N GLY A 342 -12.80 2.70 13.65
CA GLY A 342 -13.50 3.29 14.81
C GLY A 342 -13.36 4.81 14.96
N LYS A 343 -12.37 5.43 14.29
CA LYS A 343 -12.10 6.87 14.31
C LYS A 343 -12.32 7.53 12.94
N ALA A 344 -12.42 6.75 11.88
CA ALA A 344 -12.40 7.22 10.49
C ALA A 344 -13.48 8.26 10.20
N GLU A 345 -14.73 8.07 10.65
CA GLU A 345 -15.79 9.04 10.43
C GLU A 345 -15.46 10.42 11.03
N LYS A 346 -14.92 10.46 12.25
CA LYS A 346 -14.48 11.72 12.90
C LYS A 346 -13.29 12.35 12.19
N ILE A 347 -12.32 11.53 11.75
CA ILE A 347 -11.15 12.00 10.99
C ILE A 347 -11.60 12.67 9.69
N PHE A 348 -12.37 11.96 8.85
CA PHE A 348 -12.79 12.49 7.56
C PHE A 348 -13.76 13.67 7.69
N SER A 349 -14.64 13.69 8.70
CA SER A 349 -15.47 14.87 8.97
C SER A 349 -14.64 16.09 9.40
N GLY A 350 -13.56 15.88 10.18
CA GLY A 350 -12.62 16.94 10.51
C GLY A 350 -11.82 17.43 9.29
N ILE A 351 -11.44 16.53 8.39
CA ILE A 351 -10.79 16.87 7.12
C ILE A 351 -11.74 17.68 6.22
N GLU A 352 -13.00 17.28 6.13
CA GLU A 352 -14.06 18.06 5.44
C GLU A 352 -14.15 19.48 6.00
N GLY A 353 -14.07 19.63 7.33
CA GLY A 353 -14.09 20.92 8.03
C GLY A 353 -12.91 21.85 7.74
N LEU A 354 -11.83 21.37 7.12
CA LEU A 354 -10.72 22.22 6.65
C LEU A 354 -11.12 23.09 5.45
N GLY A 355 -12.20 22.75 4.74
CA GLY A 355 -12.63 23.50 3.55
C GLY A 355 -11.66 23.44 2.37
N LYS A 356 -10.81 22.41 2.30
CA LYS A 356 -9.81 22.21 1.24
C LYS A 356 -10.30 21.19 0.20
N ASP A 357 -10.06 21.47 -1.08
CA ASP A 357 -10.37 20.56 -2.20
C ASP A 357 -9.32 19.44 -2.35
N LEU A 358 -9.25 18.56 -1.35
CA LEU A 358 -8.27 17.47 -1.31
C LEU A 358 -8.60 16.33 -2.30
N ASP A 359 -7.57 15.72 -2.86
CA ASP A 359 -7.63 14.41 -3.54
C ASP A 359 -6.94 13.36 -2.67
N ILE A 360 -7.75 12.58 -1.95
CA ILE A 360 -7.27 11.62 -0.96
C ILE A 360 -7.32 10.19 -1.50
N PHE A 361 -6.21 9.47 -1.32
CA PHE A 361 -6.12 8.03 -1.44
C PHE A 361 -6.01 7.34 -0.06
N CYS A 362 -6.72 6.22 0.11
CA CYS A 362 -6.58 5.37 1.30
C CYS A 362 -6.91 3.89 1.05
N GLU A 363 -6.40 3.02 1.91
CA GLU A 363 -6.74 1.60 1.92
C GLU A 363 -7.85 1.28 2.94
N ILE A 364 -8.89 0.58 2.50
CA ILE A 364 -10.08 0.27 3.30
C ILE A 364 -10.48 -1.21 3.23
N SER A 365 -11.37 -1.60 4.15
CA SER A 365 -11.97 -2.93 4.18
C SER A 365 -13.37 -2.89 3.54
N ALA A 366 -13.84 -4.02 3.01
CA ALA A 366 -15.24 -4.18 2.61
C ALA A 366 -16.24 -4.01 3.78
N ASN A 367 -15.77 -4.05 5.03
CA ASN A 367 -16.57 -3.77 6.23
C ASN A 367 -16.67 -2.28 6.59
N THR A 368 -16.11 -1.37 5.77
CA THR A 368 -16.22 0.08 6.01
C THR A 368 -17.68 0.51 5.96
N SER A 369 -18.12 1.26 6.97
CA SER A 369 -19.52 1.64 7.12
C SER A 369 -19.95 2.66 6.06
N GLU A 370 -21.25 2.71 5.75
CA GLU A 370 -21.81 3.70 4.82
C GLU A 370 -21.58 5.14 5.30
N LYS A 371 -21.69 5.40 6.61
CA LYS A 371 -21.41 6.72 7.20
C LYS A 371 -19.96 7.14 6.98
N THR A 372 -19.03 6.22 7.23
CA THR A 372 -17.59 6.44 7.00
C THR A 372 -17.30 6.71 5.53
N LEU A 373 -17.83 5.90 4.60
CA LEU A 373 -17.65 6.12 3.16
C LEU A 373 -18.22 7.47 2.70
N ALA A 374 -19.38 7.86 3.22
CA ALA A 374 -19.97 9.16 2.91
C ALA A 374 -19.08 10.32 3.42
N ALA A 375 -18.57 10.22 4.65
CA ALA A 375 -17.62 11.20 5.19
C ALA A 375 -16.32 11.27 4.37
N MET A 376 -15.78 10.12 3.98
CA MET A 376 -14.64 10.01 3.09
C MET A 376 -14.88 10.73 1.76
N ALA A 377 -16.03 10.47 1.11
CA ALA A 377 -16.36 11.11 -0.17
C ALA A 377 -16.43 12.64 -0.06
N ARG A 378 -17.05 13.16 1.01
CA ARG A 378 -17.14 14.61 1.23
C ARG A 378 -15.79 15.24 1.51
N ALA A 379 -14.93 14.57 2.27
CA ALA A 379 -13.57 14.99 2.59
C ALA A 379 -12.57 14.94 1.42
N GLY A 380 -12.99 14.46 0.24
CA GLY A 380 -12.11 14.39 -0.94
C GLY A 380 -11.48 13.02 -1.21
N ALA A 381 -11.90 11.95 -0.54
CA ALA A 381 -11.44 10.60 -0.88
C ALA A 381 -12.05 10.13 -2.21
N ARG A 382 -11.33 10.37 -3.30
CA ARG A 382 -11.74 10.01 -4.67
C ARG A 382 -11.28 8.62 -5.06
N ARG A 383 -10.23 8.09 -4.44
CA ARG A 383 -9.63 6.79 -4.78
C ARG A 383 -9.42 5.95 -3.53
N VAL A 384 -9.88 4.70 -3.57
CA VAL A 384 -9.66 3.74 -2.48
C VAL A 384 -9.10 2.43 -3.03
N GLN A 385 -8.25 1.79 -2.23
CA GLN A 385 -7.94 0.37 -2.42
C GLN A 385 -8.74 -0.43 -1.42
N ILE A 386 -9.66 -1.26 -1.89
CA ILE A 386 -10.50 -2.10 -1.05
C ILE A 386 -9.87 -3.49 -0.98
N GLY A 387 -9.66 -4.02 0.23
CA GLY A 387 -9.24 -5.41 0.41
C GLY A 387 -10.37 -6.40 0.10
N ILE A 388 -10.70 -6.57 -1.19
CA ILE A 388 -11.71 -7.51 -1.74
C ILE A 388 -11.12 -8.92 -1.77
N GLU A 389 -9.99 -9.11 -2.44
CA GLU A 389 -9.17 -10.33 -2.60
C GLU A 389 -9.84 -11.52 -3.28
N SER A 390 -11.14 -11.74 -3.10
CA SER A 390 -11.89 -12.83 -3.70
C SER A 390 -13.36 -12.49 -3.81
N LEU A 391 -14.05 -13.09 -4.78
CA LEU A 391 -15.51 -13.08 -4.92
C LEU A 391 -16.13 -14.46 -4.61
N SER A 392 -15.40 -15.31 -3.89
CA SER A 392 -15.87 -16.56 -3.29
C SER A 392 -15.80 -16.47 -1.77
N SER A 393 -16.94 -16.66 -1.11
CA SER A 393 -17.04 -16.64 0.36
C SER A 393 -16.31 -17.81 1.01
N ARG A 394 -16.27 -18.96 0.32
CA ARG A 394 -15.44 -20.11 0.72
C ARG A 394 -13.96 -19.75 0.71
N LEU A 395 -13.47 -19.17 -0.39
CA LEU A 395 -12.07 -18.78 -0.49
C LEU A 395 -11.68 -17.66 0.49
N LEU A 396 -12.57 -16.68 0.71
CA LEU A 396 -12.37 -15.64 1.73
C LEU A 396 -12.23 -16.24 3.14
N THR A 397 -12.92 -17.35 3.42
CA THR A 397 -12.78 -18.12 4.66
C THR A 397 -11.41 -18.81 4.71
N LYS A 398 -10.99 -19.50 3.64
CA LYS A 398 -9.65 -20.12 3.52
C LYS A 398 -8.51 -19.10 3.68
N MET A 399 -8.69 -17.86 3.22
CA MET A 399 -7.75 -16.76 3.39
C MET A 399 -7.83 -16.05 4.76
N ASN A 400 -8.81 -16.41 5.60
CA ASN A 400 -9.15 -15.75 6.85
C ASN A 400 -9.44 -14.23 6.71
N LYS A 401 -10.07 -13.82 5.60
CA LYS A 401 -10.42 -12.41 5.34
C LYS A 401 -11.64 -11.94 6.15
N LYS A 402 -12.51 -12.87 6.55
CA LYS A 402 -13.77 -12.64 7.30
C LYS A 402 -14.65 -11.57 6.65
N THR A 403 -14.75 -11.63 5.33
CA THR A 403 -15.74 -10.93 4.52
C THR A 403 -16.41 -11.97 3.63
N THR A 404 -17.52 -11.61 3.00
CA THR A 404 -18.22 -12.47 2.04
C THR A 404 -18.32 -11.79 0.67
N ALA A 405 -18.58 -12.55 -0.39
CA ALA A 405 -18.66 -12.03 -1.75
C ALA A 405 -19.77 -10.97 -1.90
N ILE A 406 -20.92 -11.15 -1.24
CA ILE A 406 -21.98 -10.12 -1.25
C ILE A 406 -21.58 -8.84 -0.53
N GLN A 407 -20.75 -8.91 0.52
CA GLN A 407 -20.21 -7.70 1.17
C GLN A 407 -19.21 -6.99 0.26
N ASN A 408 -18.38 -7.76 -0.45
CA ASN A 408 -17.43 -7.25 -1.45
C ASN A 408 -18.17 -6.55 -2.62
N LEU A 409 -19.27 -7.11 -3.12
CA LEU A 409 -20.11 -6.44 -4.12
C LEU A 409 -20.83 -5.21 -3.55
N GLN A 410 -21.28 -5.26 -2.29
CA GLN A 410 -21.91 -4.11 -1.66
C GLN A 410 -20.95 -2.92 -1.57
N ILE A 411 -19.71 -3.12 -1.11
CA ILE A 411 -18.75 -2.01 -0.99
C ILE A 411 -18.41 -1.43 -2.37
N MET A 412 -18.26 -2.28 -3.41
CA MET A 412 -18.05 -1.82 -4.80
C MET A 412 -19.23 -0.97 -5.29
N ARG A 413 -20.46 -1.42 -5.05
CA ARG A 413 -21.68 -0.66 -5.34
C ARG A 413 -21.67 0.69 -4.64
N ARG A 414 -21.35 0.73 -3.33
CA ARG A 414 -21.34 1.97 -2.54
C ARG A 414 -20.27 2.95 -2.99
N CYS A 415 -19.07 2.48 -3.32
CA CYS A 415 -18.04 3.32 -3.92
C CYS A 415 -18.56 3.96 -5.22
N ARG A 416 -19.22 3.19 -6.08
CA ARG A 416 -19.82 3.72 -7.31
C ARG A 416 -20.92 4.76 -7.04
N GLU A 417 -21.81 4.51 -6.07
CA GLU A 417 -22.84 5.48 -5.66
C GLU A 417 -22.27 6.83 -5.21
N LEU A 418 -21.10 6.81 -4.57
CA LEU A 418 -20.44 7.98 -4.01
C LEU A 418 -19.42 8.62 -4.96
N GLY A 419 -19.23 8.08 -6.16
CA GLY A 419 -18.20 8.54 -7.10
C GLY A 419 -16.77 8.28 -6.63
N ILE A 420 -16.56 7.28 -5.75
CA ILE A 420 -15.24 6.85 -5.30
C ILE A 420 -14.75 5.75 -6.23
N GLN A 421 -13.57 5.95 -6.84
CA GLN A 421 -12.92 4.95 -7.68
C GLN A 421 -12.29 3.84 -6.83
N ASN A 422 -12.63 2.59 -7.15
CA ASN A 422 -12.05 1.41 -6.51
C ASN A 422 -10.87 0.82 -7.31
N SER A 423 -9.73 0.57 -6.65
CA SER A 423 -8.54 -0.09 -7.22
C SER A 423 -8.22 -1.44 -6.54
N ALA A 424 -9.24 -2.26 -6.28
CA ALA A 424 -9.08 -3.53 -5.56
C ALA A 424 -8.44 -4.66 -6.39
N ASN A 425 -7.75 -5.55 -5.67
CA ASN A 425 -7.16 -6.76 -6.24
C ASN A 425 -8.08 -7.99 -6.07
N LEU A 426 -7.93 -8.95 -6.97
CA LEU A 426 -8.44 -10.31 -6.83
C LEU A 426 -7.27 -11.30 -6.85
N ILE A 427 -7.05 -12.00 -5.74
CA ILE A 427 -5.97 -12.98 -5.57
C ILE A 427 -6.37 -14.27 -6.29
N THR A 428 -5.58 -14.67 -7.29
CA THR A 428 -5.75 -15.94 -8.01
C THR A 428 -4.70 -16.96 -7.60
N CYS A 429 -4.97 -18.25 -7.82
CA CYS A 429 -4.03 -19.34 -7.56
C CYS A 429 -3.59 -19.43 -6.08
N PHE A 430 -4.49 -19.12 -5.15
CA PHE A 430 -4.21 -19.29 -3.72
C PHE A 430 -4.07 -20.80 -3.40
N PRO A 431 -3.00 -21.22 -2.69
CA PRO A 431 -2.80 -22.61 -2.30
C PRO A 431 -4.01 -23.18 -1.53
N GLY A 432 -4.48 -24.36 -1.94
CA GLY A 432 -5.67 -24.99 -1.34
C GLY A 432 -7.02 -24.45 -1.84
N SER A 433 -7.04 -23.54 -2.82
CA SER A 433 -8.29 -23.22 -3.53
C SER A 433 -8.73 -24.37 -4.46
N ASP A 434 -10.02 -24.54 -4.65
CA ASP A 434 -10.62 -25.66 -5.39
C ASP A 434 -11.61 -25.19 -6.48
N GLU A 435 -12.18 -26.14 -7.20
CA GLU A 435 -13.13 -25.94 -8.30
C GLU A 435 -14.37 -25.16 -7.84
N ARG A 436 -14.86 -25.41 -6.62
CA ARG A 436 -16.02 -24.68 -6.07
C ARG A 436 -15.70 -23.22 -5.79
N ASP A 437 -14.47 -22.92 -5.33
CA ASP A 437 -14.03 -21.53 -5.15
C ASP A 437 -13.99 -20.76 -6.48
N VAL A 438 -13.56 -21.43 -7.56
CA VAL A 438 -13.55 -20.87 -8.91
C VAL A 438 -14.97 -20.67 -9.44
N GLU A 439 -15.85 -21.64 -9.27
CA GLU A 439 -17.26 -21.56 -9.65
C GLU A 439 -17.99 -20.41 -8.94
N GLU A 440 -17.82 -20.27 -7.62
CA GLU A 440 -18.36 -19.15 -6.85
C GLU A 440 -17.85 -17.80 -7.38
N THR A 441 -16.55 -17.72 -7.66
CA THR A 441 -15.92 -16.51 -8.20
C THR A 441 -16.48 -16.16 -9.58
N LEU A 442 -16.60 -17.13 -10.50
CA LEU A 442 -17.16 -16.93 -11.84
C LEU A 442 -18.63 -16.52 -11.78
N ARG A 443 -19.42 -17.13 -10.89
CA ARG A 443 -20.81 -16.77 -10.65
C ARG A 443 -20.89 -15.31 -10.21
N ALA A 444 -20.14 -14.89 -9.20
CA ALA A 444 -20.15 -13.53 -8.69
C ALA A 444 -19.65 -12.50 -9.74
N LEU A 445 -18.63 -12.83 -10.53
CA LEU A 445 -18.16 -11.98 -11.63
C LEU A 445 -19.25 -11.68 -12.66
N SER A 446 -20.22 -12.58 -12.87
CA SER A 446 -21.36 -12.33 -13.77
C SER A 446 -22.30 -11.20 -13.29
N PHE A 447 -22.18 -10.77 -12.02
CA PHE A 447 -22.94 -9.68 -11.42
C PHE A 447 -22.10 -8.42 -11.18
N ALA A 448 -20.76 -8.53 -11.22
CA ALA A 448 -19.84 -7.43 -10.97
C ALA A 448 -19.68 -6.47 -12.16
N GLY A 449 -20.20 -6.85 -13.35
CA GLY A 449 -19.96 -6.17 -14.63
C GLY A 449 -20.27 -4.65 -14.66
N SER A 450 -21.10 -4.16 -13.73
CA SER A 450 -21.47 -2.75 -13.63
C SER A 450 -20.49 -1.89 -12.79
N PHE A 451 -19.52 -2.51 -12.13
CA PHE A 451 -18.53 -1.85 -11.27
C PHE A 451 -17.12 -1.88 -11.89
N GLU A 452 -16.18 -1.09 -11.36
CA GLU A 452 -14.80 -1.11 -11.84
C GLU A 452 -14.19 -2.53 -11.75
N PRO A 453 -13.52 -3.00 -12.83
CA PRO A 453 -12.84 -4.30 -12.85
C PRO A 453 -11.79 -4.45 -11.75
N LEU A 454 -11.77 -5.62 -11.12
CA LEU A 454 -10.73 -5.99 -10.16
C LEU A 454 -9.43 -6.34 -10.88
N LYS A 455 -8.29 -5.96 -10.30
CA LYS A 455 -6.98 -6.32 -10.84
C LYS A 455 -6.61 -7.75 -10.43
N PRO A 456 -6.37 -8.69 -11.37
CA PRO A 456 -5.95 -10.03 -11.01
C PRO A 456 -4.49 -10.00 -10.51
N VAL A 457 -4.27 -10.52 -9.31
CA VAL A 457 -2.95 -10.67 -8.72
C VAL A 457 -2.74 -12.14 -8.40
N ARG A 458 -1.75 -12.76 -9.04
CA ARG A 458 -1.40 -14.13 -8.69
C ARG A 458 -0.81 -14.16 -7.27
N PHE A 459 -1.27 -15.11 -6.46
CA PHE A 459 -0.69 -15.35 -5.14
C PHE A 459 0.82 -15.54 -5.23
N TRP A 460 1.53 -14.83 -4.36
CA TRP A 460 2.96 -15.00 -4.13
C TRP A 460 3.17 -15.19 -2.63
N LEU A 461 4.17 -15.99 -2.27
CA LEU A 461 4.43 -16.32 -0.88
C LEU A 461 5.36 -15.26 -0.27
N GLY A 462 4.88 -14.56 0.75
CA GLY A 462 5.68 -13.64 1.53
C GLY A 462 6.33 -14.34 2.73
N LEU A 463 7.61 -14.08 2.96
CA LEU A 463 8.32 -14.44 4.19
C LEU A 463 7.50 -14.02 5.40
N GLY A 464 7.42 -14.87 6.44
CA GLY A 464 6.74 -14.57 7.70
C GLY A 464 5.20 -14.51 7.66
N GLY A 465 4.57 -14.64 6.48
CA GLY A 465 3.11 -14.78 6.37
C GLY A 465 2.60 -16.11 6.94
N HIS A 466 1.30 -16.25 7.21
CA HIS A 466 0.75 -17.47 7.83
C HIS A 466 0.91 -18.71 6.93
N VAL A 467 0.71 -18.56 5.61
CA VAL A 467 0.97 -19.64 4.64
C VAL A 467 2.45 -20.04 4.62
N TRP A 468 3.37 -19.10 4.88
CA TRP A 468 4.81 -19.38 4.96
C TRP A 468 5.16 -20.11 6.27
N GLN A 469 4.53 -19.72 7.38
CA GLN A 469 4.75 -20.34 8.70
C GLN A 469 4.13 -21.75 8.80
N ASN A 470 3.00 -21.98 8.14
CA ASN A 470 2.22 -23.22 8.23
C ASN A 470 1.97 -23.81 6.83
N PRO A 471 3.01 -24.13 6.05
CA PRO A 471 2.86 -24.54 4.65
C PRO A 471 2.04 -25.83 4.49
N GLY A 472 2.15 -26.77 5.44
CA GLY A 472 1.42 -28.03 5.44
C GLY A 472 -0.10 -27.86 5.40
N ASP A 473 -0.64 -26.87 6.13
CA ASP A 473 -2.08 -26.55 6.18
C ASP A 473 -2.66 -26.14 4.80
N PHE A 474 -1.79 -25.79 3.84
CA PHE A 474 -2.16 -25.35 2.49
C PHE A 474 -1.67 -26.31 1.39
N GLY A 475 -1.25 -27.53 1.74
CA GLY A 475 -0.74 -28.51 0.79
C GLY A 475 0.62 -28.13 0.17
N ILE A 476 1.39 -27.27 0.85
CA ILE A 476 2.73 -26.87 0.44
C ILE A 476 3.75 -27.82 1.08
N ARG A 477 4.58 -28.46 0.24
CA ARG A 477 5.57 -29.45 0.66
C ARG A 477 6.94 -28.87 0.98
N ALA A 478 7.26 -27.70 0.42
CA ALA A 478 8.54 -27.03 0.67
C ALA A 478 8.40 -25.53 0.39
N VAL A 479 9.16 -24.73 1.12
CA VAL A 479 9.26 -23.27 0.99
C VAL A 479 10.73 -22.89 0.83
N PHE A 480 11.04 -21.94 -0.04
CA PHE A 480 12.40 -21.50 -0.34
C PHE A 480 12.42 -20.08 -0.93
N PRO A 481 13.55 -19.35 -0.90
CA PRO A 481 13.66 -18.06 -1.57
C PRO A 481 13.31 -18.16 -3.06
N HIS A 482 12.56 -17.19 -3.58
CA HIS A 482 12.09 -17.25 -4.95
C HIS A 482 13.25 -17.42 -5.96
N PRO A 483 13.15 -18.33 -6.96
CA PRO A 483 14.28 -18.70 -7.84
C PRO A 483 14.98 -17.53 -8.54
N ARG A 484 14.25 -16.46 -8.87
CA ARG A 484 14.82 -15.22 -9.44
C ARG A 484 15.90 -14.58 -8.58
N TRP A 485 15.87 -14.76 -7.26
CA TRP A 485 16.98 -14.29 -6.42
C TRP A 485 18.30 -14.97 -6.81
N ARG A 486 18.29 -16.26 -7.20
CA ARG A 486 19.49 -16.97 -7.67
C ARG A 486 19.95 -16.53 -9.06
N GLU A 487 19.06 -15.92 -9.85
CA GLU A 487 19.40 -15.29 -11.12
C GLU A 487 20.11 -13.94 -10.88
N LEU A 488 19.64 -13.18 -9.88
CA LEU A 488 20.08 -11.81 -9.58
C LEU A 488 21.24 -11.73 -8.55
N PHE A 489 21.39 -12.69 -7.64
CA PHE A 489 22.37 -12.68 -6.55
C PHE A 489 23.25 -13.94 -6.56
N PRO A 490 24.47 -13.88 -6.01
CA PRO A 490 25.30 -15.05 -5.72
C PRO A 490 24.55 -16.11 -4.89
N LYS A 491 24.83 -17.40 -5.16
CA LYS A 491 24.12 -18.52 -4.51
C LYS A 491 24.26 -18.48 -2.99
N ASP A 492 25.44 -18.19 -2.47
CA ASP A 492 25.69 -18.13 -1.03
C ASP A 492 24.90 -17.02 -0.33
N MET A 493 24.79 -15.84 -0.97
CA MET A 493 23.96 -14.75 -0.46
C MET A 493 22.48 -15.13 -0.45
N VAL A 494 21.99 -15.87 -1.47
CA VAL A 494 20.60 -16.33 -1.49
C VAL A 494 20.33 -17.38 -0.41
N ARG A 495 21.31 -18.21 -0.08
CA ARG A 495 21.20 -19.23 0.98
C ARG A 495 21.19 -18.59 2.38
N ARG A 496 22.04 -17.59 2.61
CA ARG A 496 22.22 -16.94 3.92
C ARG A 496 21.26 -15.76 4.15
N GLY A 497 20.75 -15.16 3.08
CA GLY A 497 19.90 -13.97 3.14
C GLY A 497 18.43 -14.26 3.38
N ASN A 498 17.76 -13.34 4.08
CA ASN A 498 16.33 -13.39 4.37
C ASN A 498 15.53 -12.54 3.37
N PHE A 499 15.15 -13.12 2.24
CA PHE A 499 14.42 -12.40 1.19
C PHE A 499 12.90 -12.38 1.44
N ILE A 500 12.22 -11.23 1.27
CA ILE A 500 10.76 -11.15 1.46
C ILE A 500 10.01 -12.08 0.50
N ILE A 501 10.38 -12.07 -0.78
CA ILE A 501 9.66 -12.84 -1.81
C ILE A 501 10.16 -14.28 -1.79
N GLN A 502 9.30 -15.15 -1.29
CA GLN A 502 9.50 -16.59 -1.20
C GLN A 502 8.78 -17.28 -2.35
N ASP A 503 9.09 -18.55 -2.51
CA ASP A 503 8.41 -19.45 -3.41
C ASP A 503 8.26 -20.83 -2.77
N PHE A 504 7.47 -21.69 -3.41
CA PHE A 504 7.10 -22.96 -2.80
C PHE A 504 6.91 -24.12 -3.78
N ARG A 505 6.89 -25.35 -3.27
CA ARG A 505 6.55 -26.56 -4.02
C ARG A 505 5.19 -27.10 -3.54
N GLY A 506 4.23 -27.19 -4.45
CA GLY A 506 2.88 -27.72 -4.18
C GLY A 506 1.83 -27.03 -5.03
N ASP A 507 0.94 -27.79 -5.66
CA ASP A 507 -0.30 -27.38 -6.38
C ASP A 507 -0.22 -26.26 -7.45
N LYS A 508 0.92 -25.60 -7.69
CA LYS A 508 1.02 -24.42 -8.59
C LYS A 508 0.50 -24.64 -9.99
N THR A 509 0.93 -25.72 -10.66
CA THR A 509 0.55 -25.98 -12.06
C THR A 509 -0.95 -26.30 -12.16
N ARG A 510 -1.49 -27.03 -11.18
CA ARG A 510 -2.93 -27.27 -11.07
C ARG A 510 -3.68 -25.96 -10.82
N GLN A 511 -3.24 -25.15 -9.86
CA GLN A 511 -3.79 -23.82 -9.57
C GLN A 511 -3.77 -22.88 -10.79
N GLU A 512 -2.69 -22.89 -11.58
CA GLU A 512 -2.61 -22.12 -12.82
C GLU A 512 -3.67 -22.57 -13.82
N LYS A 513 -3.88 -23.89 -14.00
CA LYS A 513 -4.91 -24.42 -14.91
C LYS A 513 -6.31 -24.08 -14.38
N LEU A 514 -6.55 -24.30 -13.09
CA LEU A 514 -7.82 -24.11 -12.40
C LEU A 514 -8.34 -22.66 -12.51
N TRP A 515 -7.46 -21.66 -12.37
CA TRP A 515 -7.85 -20.25 -12.38
C TRP A 515 -7.87 -19.58 -13.77
N ARG A 516 -7.47 -20.28 -14.85
CA ARG A 516 -7.53 -19.74 -16.23
C ARG A 516 -8.91 -19.17 -16.63
N PRO A 517 -10.04 -19.84 -16.32
CA PRO A 517 -11.36 -19.31 -16.67
C PRO A 517 -11.66 -17.97 -16.01
N VAL A 518 -11.26 -17.79 -14.74
CA VAL A 518 -11.44 -16.53 -14.01
C VAL A 518 -10.62 -15.41 -14.65
N LEU A 519 -9.36 -15.67 -15.00
CA LEU A 519 -8.52 -14.68 -15.69
C LEU A 519 -9.13 -14.26 -17.03
N LYS A 520 -9.66 -15.20 -17.82
CA LYS A 520 -10.38 -14.90 -19.07
C LYS A 520 -11.62 -14.02 -18.80
N LYS A 521 -12.39 -14.33 -17.75
CA LYS A 521 -13.61 -13.61 -17.41
C LYS A 521 -13.32 -12.18 -16.93
N ILE A 522 -12.26 -11.96 -16.16
CA ILE A 522 -11.81 -10.61 -15.75
C ILE A 522 -11.37 -9.80 -16.95
N ALA A 523 -10.58 -10.37 -17.87
CA ALA A 523 -10.16 -9.68 -19.08
C ALA A 523 -11.36 -9.32 -19.97
N GLN A 524 -12.37 -10.19 -20.05
CA GLN A 524 -13.63 -9.88 -20.72
C GLN A 524 -14.35 -8.71 -20.04
N TRP A 525 -14.53 -8.78 -18.71
CA TRP A 525 -15.16 -7.72 -17.92
C TRP A 525 -14.45 -6.37 -18.13
N GLU A 526 -13.12 -6.34 -18.11
CA GLU A 526 -12.35 -5.12 -18.34
C GLU A 526 -12.61 -4.50 -19.72
N ARG A 527 -12.67 -5.31 -20.78
CA ARG A 527 -13.00 -4.84 -22.13
C ARG A 527 -14.42 -4.29 -22.21
N GLU A 528 -15.40 -5.04 -21.71
CA GLU A 528 -16.82 -4.66 -21.73
C GLU A 528 -17.07 -3.38 -20.92
N TYR A 529 -16.53 -3.32 -19.69
CA TYR A 529 -16.64 -2.15 -18.82
C TYR A 529 -16.06 -0.91 -19.49
N ARG A 530 -14.88 -1.02 -20.11
CA ARG A 530 -14.24 0.10 -20.82
C ARG A 530 -15.04 0.55 -22.04
N ALA A 531 -15.57 -0.39 -22.83
CA ALA A 531 -16.39 -0.05 -24.00
C ALA A 531 -17.62 0.76 -23.58
N VAL A 532 -18.41 0.23 -22.63
CA VAL A 532 -19.62 0.91 -22.14
C VAL A 532 -19.29 2.25 -21.48
N SER A 533 -18.22 2.33 -20.70
CA SER A 533 -17.81 3.57 -20.03
C SER A 533 -17.34 4.66 -20.99
N ARG A 534 -16.72 4.30 -22.12
CA ARG A 534 -16.33 5.25 -23.18
C ARG A 534 -17.53 5.80 -23.92
N GLU A 535 -18.51 4.94 -24.22
CA GLU A 535 -19.78 5.33 -24.84
C GLU A 535 -20.63 6.19 -23.89
N ASN A 536 -20.41 6.10 -22.58
CA ASN A 536 -21.23 6.75 -21.55
C ASN A 536 -20.39 7.41 -20.44
N PRO A 537 -19.56 8.42 -20.74
CA PRO A 537 -18.67 9.03 -19.77
C PRO A 537 -19.43 9.51 -18.51
N GLY A 538 -18.90 9.17 -17.33
CA GLY A 538 -19.46 9.62 -16.04
C GLY A 538 -20.78 8.97 -15.61
N SER A 539 -21.45 8.18 -16.46
CA SER A 539 -22.74 7.56 -16.15
C SER A 539 -22.58 6.12 -15.63
N PRO A 540 -23.31 5.69 -14.59
CA PRO A 540 -23.29 4.30 -14.15
C PRO A 540 -23.84 3.33 -15.20
N ILE A 541 -23.18 2.16 -15.34
CA ILE A 541 -23.61 1.09 -16.27
C ILE A 541 -24.97 0.52 -15.86
N LEU A 542 -25.18 0.33 -14.55
CA LEU A 542 -26.45 -0.11 -13.99
C LEU A 542 -26.95 0.97 -13.02
N SER A 543 -28.01 1.67 -13.42
CA SER A 543 -28.54 2.81 -12.68
C SER A 543 -30.04 2.69 -12.40
N TYR A 544 -30.53 3.33 -11.36
CA TYR A 544 -31.96 3.48 -11.09
C TYR A 544 -32.37 4.96 -11.00
N PHE A 545 -33.63 5.23 -11.38
CA PHE A 545 -34.31 6.51 -11.31
C PHE A 545 -35.64 6.30 -10.60
N ASP A 546 -35.81 6.98 -9.48
CA ASP A 546 -36.91 6.76 -8.56
C ASP A 546 -38.00 7.80 -8.75
N GLY A 547 -39.13 7.37 -9.32
CA GLY A 547 -40.32 8.17 -9.58
C GLY A 547 -41.32 8.15 -8.43
N ARG A 548 -40.90 7.73 -7.22
CA ARG A 548 -41.74 7.46 -6.04
C ARG A 548 -42.63 6.23 -6.21
N ASP A 549 -43.59 6.26 -7.14
CA ASP A 549 -44.53 5.15 -7.35
C ASP A 549 -43.96 4.06 -8.28
N PHE A 550 -42.88 4.37 -8.98
CA PHE A 550 -42.17 3.43 -9.83
C PHE A 550 -40.65 3.65 -9.79
N LEU A 551 -39.89 2.63 -10.17
CA LEU A 551 -38.45 2.64 -10.34
C LEU A 551 -38.13 2.29 -11.79
N LEU A 552 -37.38 3.14 -12.48
CA LEU A 552 -36.76 2.78 -13.75
C LEU A 552 -35.33 2.34 -13.50
N ILE A 553 -35.00 1.11 -13.82
CA ILE A 553 -33.63 0.59 -13.77
C ILE A 553 -33.11 0.54 -15.20
N LYS A 554 -32.08 1.33 -15.50
CA LYS A 554 -31.39 1.33 -16.79
C LYS A 554 -30.13 0.48 -16.69
N GLN A 555 -30.02 -0.50 -17.57
CA GLN A 555 -28.85 -1.36 -17.71
C GLN A 555 -28.23 -1.15 -19.10
N LYS A 556 -27.07 -0.52 -19.13
CA LYS A 556 -26.29 -0.29 -20.35
C LYS A 556 -25.50 -1.56 -20.68
N LYS A 557 -25.50 -1.93 -21.96
CA LYS A 557 -24.77 -3.08 -22.50
C LYS A 557 -23.74 -2.57 -23.52
N PRO A 558 -22.72 -3.39 -23.85
CA PRO A 558 -21.82 -3.09 -24.96
C PRO A 558 -22.58 -2.87 -26.28
N GLY A 559 -22.10 -1.94 -27.12
CA GLY A 559 -22.71 -1.65 -28.42
C GLY A 559 -23.93 -0.74 -28.34
N GLY A 560 -23.99 0.17 -27.36
CA GLY A 560 -25.05 1.18 -27.22
C GLY A 560 -26.43 0.68 -26.78
N LYS A 561 -26.67 -0.64 -26.70
CA LYS A 561 -27.98 -1.18 -26.27
C LYS A 561 -28.23 -0.87 -24.78
N THR A 562 -29.40 -0.31 -24.48
CA THR A 562 -29.85 -0.07 -23.11
C THR A 562 -31.14 -0.82 -22.82
N GLU A 563 -31.13 -1.66 -21.79
CA GLU A 563 -32.33 -2.31 -21.26
C GLU A 563 -32.92 -1.43 -20.16
N ILE A 564 -34.25 -1.27 -20.16
CA ILE A 564 -34.98 -0.51 -19.15
C ILE A 564 -35.98 -1.46 -18.48
N HIS A 565 -35.87 -1.58 -17.17
CA HIS A 565 -36.81 -2.33 -16.34
C HIS A 565 -37.63 -1.35 -15.52
N ARG A 566 -38.95 -1.51 -15.52
CA ARG A 566 -39.86 -0.75 -14.65
C ARG A 566 -40.30 -1.65 -13.50
N LEU A 567 -40.17 -1.16 -12.28
CA LEU A 567 -40.74 -1.76 -11.07
C LEU A 567 -41.79 -0.79 -10.52
N GLU A 568 -42.95 -1.27 -10.12
CA GLU A 568 -44.04 -0.43 -9.62
C GLU A 568 -44.33 -0.74 -8.14
N LYS A 569 -44.76 0.29 -7.40
CA LYS A 569 -45.27 0.20 -6.02
C LYS A 569 -44.35 -0.66 -5.14
N THR A 570 -44.89 -1.73 -4.56
CA THR A 570 -44.17 -2.61 -3.62
C THR A 570 -42.91 -3.25 -4.21
N ALA A 571 -42.86 -3.52 -5.52
CA ALA A 571 -41.66 -4.08 -6.16
C ALA A 571 -40.48 -3.08 -6.13
N ARG A 572 -40.78 -1.79 -6.31
CA ARG A 572 -39.81 -0.68 -6.17
C ARG A 572 -39.29 -0.62 -4.73
N ASP A 573 -40.17 -0.68 -3.74
CA ASP A 573 -39.78 -0.60 -2.33
C ASP A 573 -38.89 -1.77 -1.91
N ILE A 574 -39.24 -3.00 -2.31
CA ILE A 574 -38.42 -4.18 -2.02
C ILE A 574 -37.02 -4.04 -2.64
N TYR A 575 -36.94 -3.59 -3.89
CA TYR A 575 -35.66 -3.42 -4.57
C TYR A 575 -34.76 -2.39 -3.86
N LEU A 576 -35.30 -1.21 -3.54
CA LEU A 576 -34.57 -0.16 -2.81
C LEU A 576 -34.20 -0.58 -1.39
N PHE A 577 -35.07 -1.33 -0.69
CA PHE A 577 -34.77 -1.88 0.63
C PHE A 577 -33.57 -2.83 0.62
N CYS A 578 -33.34 -3.50 -0.51
CA CYS A 578 -32.18 -4.32 -0.79
C CYS A 578 -30.96 -3.53 -1.32
N GLY A 579 -30.94 -2.19 -1.23
CA GLY A 579 -29.74 -1.35 -1.48
C GLY A 579 -28.59 -1.61 -0.50
N ARG A 580 -28.85 -2.37 0.55
CA ARG A 580 -27.86 -3.00 1.43
C ARG A 580 -28.16 -4.49 1.56
N VAL A 581 -27.19 -5.27 2.00
CA VAL A 581 -27.34 -6.71 2.22
C VAL A 581 -28.47 -6.98 3.20
N ARG A 582 -29.49 -7.72 2.76
CA ARG A 582 -30.64 -8.16 3.56
C ARG A 582 -30.79 -9.66 3.51
N ARG A 583 -31.21 -10.28 4.61
CA ARG A 583 -31.70 -11.66 4.61
C ARG A 583 -33.14 -11.71 4.10
N PHE A 584 -33.53 -12.81 3.47
CA PHE A 584 -34.90 -13.04 3.00
C PHE A 584 -35.94 -12.80 4.11
N SER A 585 -35.68 -13.27 5.33
CA SER A 585 -36.55 -13.08 6.48
C SER A 585 -36.74 -11.61 6.87
N GLN A 586 -35.71 -10.78 6.69
CA GLN A 586 -35.80 -9.33 6.95
C GLN A 586 -36.65 -8.63 5.88
N ILE A 587 -36.55 -9.09 4.63
CA ILE A 587 -37.36 -8.56 3.53
C ILE A 587 -38.83 -8.95 3.76
N ALA A 588 -39.11 -10.22 4.02
CA ALA A 588 -40.47 -10.69 4.29
C ALA A 588 -41.14 -9.97 5.47
N ARG A 589 -40.38 -9.65 6.53
CA ARG A 589 -40.89 -8.88 7.67
C ARG A 589 -41.18 -7.42 7.32
N ALA A 590 -40.36 -6.81 6.46
CA ALA A 590 -40.55 -5.42 6.05
C ALA A 590 -41.74 -5.24 5.07
N PHE A 591 -42.15 -6.32 4.40
CA PHE A 591 -43.22 -6.31 3.40
C PHE A 591 -44.25 -7.42 3.68
N PRO A 592 -44.99 -7.36 4.80
CA PRO A 592 -45.91 -8.43 5.21
C PRO A 592 -47.09 -8.63 4.24
N GLY A 593 -47.47 -7.60 3.48
CA GLY A 593 -48.51 -7.67 2.45
C GLY A 593 -48.12 -8.46 1.19
N VAL A 594 -46.88 -8.94 1.09
CA VAL A 594 -46.40 -9.76 -0.04
C VAL A 594 -46.20 -11.19 0.43
N SER A 595 -46.89 -12.15 -0.20
CA SER A 595 -46.71 -13.56 0.12
C SER A 595 -45.24 -13.99 -0.06
N ARG A 596 -44.77 -14.92 0.79
CA ARG A 596 -43.38 -15.44 0.69
C ARG A 596 -43.08 -16.03 -0.69
N LYS A 597 -44.06 -16.69 -1.33
CA LYS A 597 -43.93 -17.26 -2.68
C LYS A 597 -43.72 -16.15 -3.72
N SER A 598 -44.57 -15.11 -3.71
CA SER A 598 -44.46 -13.98 -4.62
C SER A 598 -43.15 -13.21 -4.41
N LEU A 599 -42.73 -13.02 -3.16
CA LEU A 599 -41.46 -12.38 -2.82
C LEU A 599 -40.27 -13.18 -3.37
N ALA A 600 -40.25 -14.50 -3.16
CA ALA A 600 -39.18 -15.36 -3.69
C ALA A 600 -39.12 -15.33 -5.23
N ALA A 601 -40.26 -15.38 -5.91
CA ALA A 601 -40.34 -15.27 -7.36
C ALA A 601 -39.83 -13.91 -7.88
N PHE A 602 -40.20 -12.81 -7.23
CA PHE A 602 -39.70 -11.48 -7.55
C PHE A 602 -38.18 -11.40 -7.41
N LEU A 603 -37.64 -11.80 -6.26
CA LEU A 603 -36.19 -11.77 -6.00
C LEU A 603 -35.43 -12.66 -7.00
N LYS A 604 -35.97 -13.84 -7.34
CA LYS A 604 -35.40 -14.72 -8.36
C LYS A 604 -35.34 -14.03 -9.73
N SER A 605 -36.43 -13.39 -10.17
CA SER A 605 -36.46 -12.65 -11.44
C SER A 605 -35.42 -11.51 -11.47
N MET A 606 -35.24 -10.79 -10.36
CA MET A 606 -34.21 -9.74 -10.27
C MET A 606 -32.79 -10.31 -10.35
N THR A 607 -32.55 -11.49 -9.79
CA THR A 607 -31.26 -12.20 -9.89
C THR A 607 -31.00 -12.70 -11.30
N GLU A 608 -31.99 -13.28 -11.98
CA GLU A 608 -31.89 -13.75 -13.37
C GLU A 608 -31.54 -12.60 -14.33
N LYS A 609 -32.16 -11.44 -14.14
CA LYS A 609 -31.87 -10.20 -14.89
C LYS A 609 -30.55 -9.51 -14.51
N LYS A 610 -29.77 -10.09 -13.58
CA LYS A 610 -28.52 -9.49 -13.06
C LYS A 610 -28.71 -8.11 -12.42
N LEU A 611 -29.90 -7.82 -11.91
CA LEU A 611 -30.22 -6.58 -11.19
C LEU A 611 -30.02 -6.74 -9.67
N MET A 612 -29.94 -7.99 -9.20
CA MET A 612 -29.74 -8.36 -7.81
C MET A 612 -28.73 -9.49 -7.71
N PHE A 613 -27.91 -9.47 -6.66
CA PHE A 613 -27.03 -10.58 -6.30
C PHE A 613 -27.60 -11.34 -5.10
N GLU A 614 -27.45 -12.66 -5.16
CA GLU A 614 -27.88 -13.60 -4.14
C GLU A 614 -26.67 -14.41 -3.64
N GLU A 615 -26.52 -14.44 -2.33
CA GLU A 615 -25.57 -15.31 -1.62
C GLU A 615 -26.32 -15.97 -0.47
N GLN A 616 -26.58 -17.27 -0.57
CA GLN A 616 -27.41 -18.01 0.40
C GLN A 616 -28.78 -17.31 0.59
N ASP A 617 -29.17 -17.02 1.84
CA ASP A 617 -30.40 -16.33 2.19
C ASP A 617 -30.33 -14.79 2.02
N LYS A 618 -29.18 -14.25 1.58
CA LYS A 618 -28.96 -12.81 1.47
C LYS A 618 -29.23 -12.30 0.06
N ARG A 619 -29.64 -11.03 -0.02
CA ARG A 619 -29.95 -10.30 -1.25
C ARG A 619 -29.31 -8.91 -1.23
N LEU A 620 -28.89 -8.47 -2.40
CA LEU A 620 -28.33 -7.14 -2.64
C LEU A 620 -28.73 -6.66 -4.03
N SER A 621 -29.50 -5.58 -4.12
CA SER A 621 -29.73 -4.86 -5.37
C SER A 621 -28.42 -4.22 -5.86
N LEU A 622 -28.20 -4.20 -7.18
CA LEU A 622 -26.92 -3.81 -7.76
C LEU A 622 -26.93 -2.41 -8.38
N ALA A 623 -28.09 -1.91 -8.79
CA ALA A 623 -28.20 -0.59 -9.40
C ALA A 623 -27.88 0.53 -8.41
N VAL A 624 -27.24 1.58 -8.91
CA VAL A 624 -26.91 2.82 -8.18
C VAL A 624 -27.79 3.98 -8.66
N PRO A 625 -27.97 5.09 -7.91
CA PRO A 625 -28.69 6.25 -8.41
C PRO A 625 -28.13 6.74 -9.76
N GLY A 626 -29.00 7.03 -10.74
CA GLY A 626 -28.60 7.45 -12.07
C GLY A 626 -28.07 8.88 -12.17
N PHE A 627 -28.55 9.76 -11.29
CA PHE A 627 -27.91 11.05 -11.02
C PHE A 627 -27.13 10.90 -9.73
N GLY A 628 -25.87 11.36 -9.70
CA GLY A 628 -25.13 11.45 -8.44
C GLY A 628 -25.98 12.18 -7.40
N LYS A 629 -25.95 11.75 -6.13
CA LYS A 629 -26.57 12.55 -5.06
C LYS A 629 -25.96 13.95 -5.17
N ARG A 630 -26.73 14.93 -5.65
CA ARG A 630 -26.27 16.32 -5.81
C ARG A 630 -25.54 16.70 -4.51
N ARG A 631 -24.31 17.21 -4.63
CA ARG A 631 -23.67 17.93 -3.52
C ARG A 631 -24.67 19.02 -3.12
N LYS A 632 -25.38 18.83 -1.99
CA LYS A 632 -26.08 19.94 -1.35
C LYS A 632 -24.96 20.84 -0.83
N GLY A 633 -24.80 22.01 -1.44
CA GLY A 633 -23.83 23.03 -1.02
C GLY A 633 -22.75 23.31 -2.06
N THR A 634 -23.11 24.12 -3.05
CA THR A 634 -22.36 25.29 -3.58
C THR A 634 -23.21 25.93 -4.68
N CYS A 635 -24.45 26.29 -4.36
CA CYS A 635 -25.05 27.46 -5.00
C CYS A 635 -24.95 28.53 -3.91
N HIS A 636 -23.98 29.42 -4.02
CA HIS A 636 -24.07 30.68 -3.31
C HIS A 636 -25.37 31.34 -3.76
N GLU A 637 -26.28 31.55 -2.80
CA GLU A 637 -27.40 32.46 -2.95
C GLU A 637 -26.84 33.84 -3.27
N HIS A 638 -26.76 34.17 -4.55
CA HIS A 638 -26.53 35.54 -5.04
C HIS A 638 -27.84 36.22 -5.46
N GLU A 639 -28.97 35.77 -4.90
CA GLU A 639 -30.28 36.41 -5.07
C GLU A 639 -30.89 36.65 -3.69
N ARG A 640 -30.38 37.66 -2.98
CA ARG A 640 -31.06 38.35 -1.87
C ARG A 640 -30.22 39.56 -1.46
N ARG A 641 -30.33 40.63 -2.24
CA ARG A 641 -30.10 42.03 -1.84
C ARG A 641 -30.38 42.93 -3.05
N GLN A 642 -31.65 43.24 -3.25
CA GLN A 642 -32.15 44.51 -3.80
C GLN A 642 -33.67 44.37 -3.89
N ASN A 643 -34.31 44.58 -2.75
CA ASN A 643 -35.68 45.09 -2.62
C ASN A 643 -35.94 45.31 -1.13
N GLY A 644 -35.74 46.55 -0.71
CA GLY A 644 -36.15 47.08 0.58
C GLY A 644 -36.55 48.55 0.37
N PRO A 645 -37.74 48.99 0.82
CA PRO A 645 -38.32 50.27 0.45
C PRO A 645 -37.89 51.39 1.40
N LYS A 646 -37.41 52.50 0.84
CA LYS A 646 -37.76 53.90 1.14
C LYS A 646 -36.81 54.82 0.40
#